data_AF-A0A642UFV6-F1
#
_entry.id   AF-A0A642UFV6-F1
#
_cell.length_a   1.000
_cell.length_b   1.000
_cell.length_c   1.000
_cell.angle_alpha   90.00
_cell.angle_beta   90.00
_cell.angle_gamma   90.00
#
_symmetry.space_group_name_H-M   'P 1'
#
loop_
_entity.id
_entity.type
_entity.pdbx_description
1 polymer ?
#
loop_
_entity_poly.entity_id
_entity_poly.type
_entity_poly.pdbx_seq_one_letter_code
_entity_poly.pdbx_strand_id
1 'polypeptide(L)'
;MSPSTGRNGGSGQPISVKIPPPPSDSASSGPYSASSVNSSSSAGSPKVAPAAYRRHSRKRSSQVLIPPIQAVRRRQSSGGQQVPQDSDWDGSGEDDADKSDSEGEYVDMFGRRRSVSVNAVASGATFLIGAQLFSKALTFILNQALLRFVGPGLFGASAQLEFFINTILYFSREAVRLATQRQSLTGVQDDVYRFEGGVVEGTYSGTIQQVVNIGFVAPMIGAPLAGALAYLYYSWGSVAEGGAASSSYFGTAIVLFSVSAIIELLSEPCFVLSQLQMEFRTRAAFESAAITVRCVLTFVFVLLANASGASIIAFALGQLAYSSILSGLYLYNALSSEDSRRRQYTVLTIQGVWPADGGNQKRVYFDPQTKQLAISIWLQTIFKHCLSEGDKFLVSLLLPITDQGVYAVVLNYGSLIARLVFLPVEDALRNYFSKALASGNDAKLSVTVLSTVLRIYTYVAILALTFGPACAPFLLRLVVSKEWTSTDAPGVLATYACYIPFLAYNGTLEALVQSVASADQIKRQGTVMVAFSLSFALAAYLLMGGIFHLGARGLIYASMLNMTMRIVWCTNWIEAYYRTHKELDSWQWLKQSIPSIWTLSITLIISLPVLYQGTVHSWPAFIKDILAALIMLATFAYSERSLILKGLNLSPSTSHEEEKRPSTSSASSSDSK
;
A
#
# COMPACT_ATOMS: atom_id res chain seq x y z
N MET A 1 -14.18 -66.65 55.92
CA MET A 1 -14.52 -67.30 54.64
C MET A 1 -13.42 -67.00 53.63
N SER A 2 -12.84 -68.07 53.09
CA SER A 2 -11.93 -68.15 51.93
C SER A 2 -12.66 -67.72 50.61
N PRO A 3 -12.08 -67.73 49.39
CA PRO A 3 -10.86 -68.42 48.88
C PRO A 3 -9.78 -67.47 48.27
N SER A 4 -8.44 -67.63 48.44
CA SER A 4 -7.49 -68.75 48.17
C SER A 4 -7.19 -68.95 46.65
N THR A 5 -5.96 -69.06 46.12
CA THR A 5 -4.57 -69.26 46.65
C THR A 5 -3.55 -69.00 45.49
N GLY A 6 -2.23 -68.76 45.63
CA GLY A 6 -1.37 -68.43 46.78
C GLY A 6 0.08 -69.00 46.71
N ARG A 7 1.13 -68.14 46.82
CA ARG A 7 2.61 -68.42 46.99
C ARG A 7 3.39 -68.96 45.76
N ASN A 8 4.72 -68.76 45.57
CA ASN A 8 5.82 -68.43 46.52
C ASN A 8 7.12 -67.87 45.85
N GLY A 9 7.90 -67.02 46.54
CA GLY A 9 9.39 -66.99 46.59
C GLY A 9 10.27 -66.40 45.44
N GLY A 10 11.28 -65.57 45.77
CA GLY A 10 12.41 -65.26 44.87
C GLY A 10 13.15 -63.92 45.10
N SER A 11 14.32 -63.96 45.74
CA SER A 11 15.25 -62.86 46.13
C SER A 11 15.86 -61.97 45.02
N GLY A 12 16.19 -60.70 45.35
CA GLY A 12 17.30 -59.93 44.72
C GLY A 12 17.07 -58.41 44.54
N GLN A 13 17.74 -57.56 45.31
CA GLN A 13 17.71 -56.08 45.17
C GLN A 13 18.93 -55.51 44.38
N PRO A 14 18.86 -54.26 43.88
CA PRO A 14 19.78 -53.74 42.86
C PRO A 14 21.07 -53.11 43.40
N ILE A 15 22.10 -53.06 42.56
CA ILE A 15 23.41 -52.46 42.86
C ILE A 15 23.38 -50.93 42.62
N SER A 16 23.90 -50.18 43.59
CA SER A 16 24.12 -48.74 43.55
C SER A 16 25.61 -48.45 43.38
N VAL A 17 25.98 -47.45 42.56
CA VAL A 17 27.35 -46.95 42.43
C VAL A 17 27.39 -45.46 42.79
N LYS A 18 28.31 -45.10 43.70
CA LYS A 18 28.44 -43.77 44.31
C LYS A 18 29.40 -42.84 43.55
N ILE A 19 29.15 -41.55 43.67
CA ILE A 19 30.03 -40.45 43.24
C ILE A 19 30.98 -40.05 44.39
N PRO A 20 32.27 -39.72 44.17
CA PRO A 20 33.17 -39.18 45.20
C PRO A 20 33.05 -37.64 45.39
N PRO A 21 33.44 -37.10 46.56
CA PRO A 21 33.19 -35.70 46.96
C PRO A 21 34.34 -34.71 46.62
N PRO A 22 34.12 -33.38 46.76
CA PRO A 22 35.11 -32.35 46.45
C PRO A 22 35.98 -31.94 47.66
N PRO A 23 37.14 -31.30 47.44
CA PRO A 23 37.83 -30.51 48.45
C PRO A 23 37.33 -29.06 48.49
N SER A 24 37.27 -28.48 49.69
CA SER A 24 36.97 -27.08 49.94
C SER A 24 38.21 -26.35 50.41
N ASP A 25 38.43 -25.12 49.94
CA ASP A 25 38.96 -24.06 50.81
C ASP A 25 38.55 -22.66 50.31
N SER A 26 38.72 -21.66 51.18
CA SER A 26 37.81 -20.51 51.23
C SER A 26 38.41 -19.14 50.85
N ALA A 27 37.48 -18.22 50.55
CA ALA A 27 37.53 -16.76 50.79
C ALA A 27 38.04 -15.79 49.70
N SER A 28 37.11 -14.88 49.38
CA SER A 28 37.27 -13.42 49.17
C SER A 28 37.55 -12.83 47.76
N SER A 29 36.57 -12.03 47.32
CA SER A 29 36.64 -10.76 46.57
C SER A 29 37.65 -10.56 45.41
N GLY A 30 37.13 -10.23 44.23
CA GLY A 30 37.87 -9.48 43.19
C GLY A 30 37.95 -7.97 43.50
N PRO A 31 38.09 -7.07 42.51
CA PRO A 31 38.11 -7.30 41.05
C PRO A 31 39.21 -6.52 40.27
N TYR A 32 39.13 -6.60 38.93
CA TYR A 32 39.82 -5.79 37.92
C TYR A 32 41.32 -6.03 37.63
N SER A 33 41.56 -6.60 36.44
CA SER A 33 42.65 -6.20 35.56
C SER A 33 42.08 -5.80 34.20
N ALA A 34 42.46 -4.62 33.71
CA ALA A 34 42.05 -4.10 32.41
C ALA A 34 43.19 -3.25 31.80
N SER A 35 44.10 -3.95 31.13
CA SER A 35 45.22 -3.41 30.35
C SER A 35 45.70 -4.56 29.46
N SER A 36 46.04 -4.41 28.18
CA SER A 36 46.09 -3.23 27.31
C SER A 36 46.59 -3.70 25.93
N VAL A 37 46.22 -3.01 24.83
CA VAL A 37 47.07 -2.89 23.61
C VAL A 37 47.20 -4.22 22.78
N ASN A 38 47.16 -4.28 21.44
CA ASN A 38 47.33 -3.26 20.39
C ASN A 38 46.55 -3.55 19.08
N SER A 39 46.54 -2.53 18.20
CA SER A 39 46.39 -2.54 16.71
C SER A 39 46.51 -3.90 15.97
N SER A 40 45.77 -4.20 14.89
CA SER A 40 45.81 -3.44 13.62
C SER A 40 44.71 -3.85 12.59
N SER A 41 44.54 -2.99 11.59
CA SER A 41 43.62 -3.01 10.44
C SER A 41 43.49 -4.29 9.58
N SER A 42 42.27 -4.62 9.11
CA SER A 42 41.90 -4.49 7.69
C SER A 42 40.41 -4.78 7.37
N ALA A 43 39.91 -4.15 6.29
CA ALA A 43 38.75 -4.47 5.45
C ALA A 43 37.55 -5.26 6.03
N GLY A 44 36.45 -4.56 6.32
CA GLY A 44 35.11 -5.15 6.52
C GLY A 44 34.06 -4.50 5.62
N SER A 45 33.39 -5.29 4.78
CA SER A 45 32.36 -4.82 3.84
C SER A 45 31.06 -4.38 4.55
N PRO A 46 30.38 -3.31 4.09
CA PRO A 46 29.20 -2.79 4.76
C PRO A 46 27.98 -3.69 4.53
N LYS A 47 27.37 -4.15 5.64
CA LYS A 47 26.12 -4.91 5.63
C LYS A 47 24.96 -4.03 5.13
N VAL A 48 24.37 -4.38 3.99
CA VAL A 48 23.20 -3.69 3.43
C VAL A 48 21.96 -3.98 4.29
N ALA A 49 21.46 -2.96 4.99
CA ALA A 49 20.18 -3.00 5.67
C ALA A 49 19.05 -2.58 4.70
N PRO A 50 17.93 -3.33 4.57
CA PRO A 50 16.86 -2.96 3.65
C PRO A 50 16.13 -1.67 4.08
N ALA A 51 16.16 -0.64 3.24
CA ALA A 51 15.48 0.63 3.51
C ALA A 51 13.94 0.45 3.52
N ALA A 52 13.29 0.90 4.59
CA ALA A 52 11.83 0.81 4.74
C ALA A 52 11.11 1.88 3.89
N TYR A 53 10.45 1.44 2.81
CA TYR A 53 9.71 2.30 1.89
C TYR A 53 8.47 2.94 2.60
N ARG A 54 8.54 4.23 2.91
CA ARG A 54 7.51 4.95 3.68
C ARG A 54 6.56 5.71 2.74
N ARG A 55 5.49 5.04 2.26
CA ARG A 55 4.38 5.70 1.54
C ARG A 55 3.47 6.44 2.53
N HIS A 56 3.08 7.67 2.20
CA HIS A 56 1.99 8.38 2.88
C HIS A 56 0.61 7.84 2.47
N SER A 57 -0.38 7.90 3.38
CA SER A 57 -1.67 7.24 3.22
C SER A 57 -2.54 7.91 2.15
N ARG A 58 -2.52 7.34 0.94
CA ARG A 58 -3.67 7.30 0.04
C ARG A 58 -3.83 5.86 -0.42
N LYS A 59 -4.82 5.14 0.13
CA LYS A 59 -4.97 3.69 -0.05
C LYS A 59 -5.03 3.31 -1.54
N ARG A 60 -3.97 2.63 -2.02
CA ARG A 60 -3.94 1.77 -3.21
C ARG A 60 -3.48 0.38 -2.76
N SER A 61 -3.99 -0.68 -3.39
CA SER A 61 -3.74 -2.06 -2.96
C SER A 61 -2.24 -2.40 -2.91
N SER A 62 -1.88 -3.26 -1.95
CA SER A 62 -0.51 -3.59 -1.56
C SER A 62 0.19 -4.49 -2.58
N GLN A 63 0.74 -3.87 -3.62
CA GLN A 63 1.83 -4.44 -4.42
C GLN A 63 3.08 -3.58 -4.24
N VAL A 64 3.89 -3.95 -3.24
CA VAL A 64 5.29 -3.53 -3.12
C VAL A 64 6.10 -4.73 -3.61
N LEU A 65 6.74 -4.59 -4.77
CA LEU A 65 7.62 -5.64 -5.28
C LEU A 65 8.92 -5.58 -4.46
N ILE A 66 9.11 -6.55 -3.56
CA ILE A 66 10.33 -6.70 -2.77
C ILE A 66 11.18 -7.77 -3.47
N PRO A 67 12.44 -7.49 -3.86
CA PRO A 67 13.27 -8.50 -4.51
C PRO A 67 13.63 -9.63 -3.54
N PRO A 68 13.70 -10.89 -4.01
CA PRO A 68 14.10 -12.03 -3.18
C PRO A 68 15.56 -11.93 -2.72
N ILE A 69 15.86 -12.57 -1.59
CA ILE A 69 17.22 -12.64 -1.05
C ILE A 69 18.09 -13.46 -2.01
N GLN A 70 19.25 -12.91 -2.41
CA GLN A 70 20.19 -13.63 -3.25
C GLN A 70 20.73 -14.86 -2.52
N ALA A 71 20.46 -16.05 -3.07
CA ALA A 71 21.07 -17.28 -2.59
C ALA A 71 22.60 -17.22 -2.76
N VAL A 72 23.34 -17.45 -1.68
CA VAL A 72 24.81 -17.48 -1.70
C VAL A 72 25.26 -18.69 -2.53
N ARG A 73 25.73 -18.41 -3.76
CA ARG A 73 26.19 -19.42 -4.72
C ARG A 73 27.47 -20.11 -4.21
N ARG A 74 27.32 -21.21 -3.45
CA ARG A 74 28.44 -22.10 -3.13
C ARG A 74 29.02 -22.63 -4.44
N ARG A 75 30.29 -22.28 -4.73
CA ARG A 75 31.05 -22.86 -5.84
C ARG A 75 31.26 -24.35 -5.54
N GLN A 76 30.66 -25.24 -6.34
CA GLN A 76 31.16 -26.61 -6.45
C GLN A 76 32.45 -26.60 -7.27
N SER A 77 33.45 -27.34 -6.80
CA SER A 77 34.74 -27.51 -7.46
C SER A 77 34.64 -28.47 -8.62
N SER A 78 35.02 -28.04 -9.82
CA SER A 78 35.09 -28.87 -11.02
C SER A 78 36.19 -29.93 -10.88
N GLY A 79 35.82 -31.20 -10.72
CA GLY A 79 36.71 -32.32 -11.03
C GLY A 79 36.67 -32.58 -12.53
N GLY A 80 37.81 -32.55 -13.20
CA GLY A 80 37.88 -32.75 -14.65
C GLY A 80 38.00 -34.23 -15.03
N GLN A 81 37.42 -34.60 -16.18
CA GLN A 81 37.77 -35.84 -16.87
C GLN A 81 37.63 -35.64 -18.38
N GLN A 82 38.69 -35.97 -19.12
CA GLN A 82 38.78 -35.90 -20.59
C GLN A 82 38.09 -37.14 -21.21
N VAL A 83 37.63 -37.13 -22.47
CA VAL A 83 38.27 -37.69 -23.70
C VAL A 83 37.09 -38.13 -24.63
N PRO A 84 37.13 -38.13 -25.98
CA PRO A 84 37.86 -37.33 -26.98
C PRO A 84 36.93 -36.64 -28.02
N GLN A 85 37.51 -36.03 -29.06
CA GLN A 85 36.84 -35.65 -30.32
C GLN A 85 36.92 -36.78 -31.36
N ASP A 86 35.90 -36.85 -32.23
CA ASP A 86 35.85 -37.38 -33.62
C ASP A 86 34.43 -37.04 -34.15
N SER A 87 34.11 -36.83 -35.44
CA SER A 87 34.89 -36.41 -36.60
C SER A 87 33.93 -36.01 -37.76
N ASP A 88 34.30 -34.99 -38.53
CA ASP A 88 34.13 -34.89 -40.01
C ASP A 88 32.75 -34.70 -40.74
N TRP A 89 32.82 -33.96 -41.87
CA TRP A 89 31.88 -33.73 -43.01
C TRP A 89 30.62 -32.84 -42.92
N ASP A 90 30.77 -31.61 -43.46
CA ASP A 90 30.13 -31.05 -44.67
C ASP A 90 28.63 -31.24 -44.99
N GLY A 91 27.99 -30.13 -45.43
CA GLY A 91 26.67 -30.13 -46.05
C GLY A 91 26.16 -28.73 -46.42
N SER A 92 26.32 -28.32 -47.69
CA SER A 92 25.77 -27.09 -48.26
C SER A 92 24.25 -27.14 -48.48
N GLY A 93 23.54 -26.03 -48.27
CA GLY A 93 22.14 -25.86 -48.67
C GLY A 93 21.64 -24.44 -48.45
N GLU A 94 21.20 -23.78 -49.53
CA GLU A 94 20.63 -22.43 -49.55
C GLU A 94 19.12 -22.40 -49.26
N ASP A 95 18.67 -21.21 -48.85
CA ASP A 95 17.33 -20.61 -48.98
C ASP A 95 16.09 -21.03 -48.14
N ASP A 96 15.25 -20.00 -47.98
CA ASP A 96 13.85 -19.94 -47.50
C ASP A 96 13.53 -20.00 -46.00
N ALA A 97 13.79 -18.87 -45.32
CA ALA A 97 13.20 -18.52 -44.02
C ALA A 97 11.82 -17.83 -44.17
N ASP A 98 10.75 -18.63 -44.33
CA ASP A 98 9.38 -18.13 -44.26
C ASP A 98 8.95 -17.81 -42.81
N LYS A 99 7.99 -16.89 -42.67
CA LYS A 99 7.49 -16.41 -41.38
C LYS A 99 6.71 -17.49 -40.64
N SER A 100 7.19 -17.88 -39.47
CA SER A 100 6.40 -18.63 -38.49
C SER A 100 6.34 -17.87 -37.16
N ASP A 101 5.11 -17.66 -36.66
CA ASP A 101 4.87 -17.08 -35.35
C ASP A 101 5.41 -17.98 -34.24
N SER A 102 6.01 -17.39 -33.22
CA SER A 102 6.64 -18.13 -32.12
C SER A 102 5.60 -18.68 -31.12
N GLU A 103 4.91 -19.76 -31.48
CA GLU A 103 4.20 -20.61 -30.52
C GLU A 103 5.21 -21.52 -29.79
N GLY A 104 5.50 -21.19 -28.53
CA GLY A 104 6.32 -22.06 -27.67
C GLY A 104 5.55 -23.27 -27.17
N GLU A 105 5.68 -24.42 -27.84
CA GLU A 105 5.14 -25.68 -27.35
C GLU A 105 5.88 -26.16 -26.08
N TYR A 106 5.11 -26.51 -25.05
CA TYR A 106 5.60 -27.24 -23.88
C TYR A 106 4.66 -28.42 -23.60
N VAL A 107 5.23 -29.62 -23.49
CA VAL A 107 4.50 -30.86 -23.19
C VAL A 107 4.58 -31.11 -21.68
N ASP A 108 3.43 -31.15 -21.01
CA ASP A 108 3.33 -31.54 -19.60
C ASP A 108 3.22 -33.07 -19.43
N MET A 109 3.61 -33.57 -18.26
CA MET A 109 3.89 -34.98 -17.91
C MET A 109 2.71 -35.96 -18.08
N PHE A 110 1.53 -35.48 -18.48
CA PHE A 110 0.30 -36.28 -18.65
C PHE A 110 -0.31 -36.20 -20.07
N GLY A 111 0.40 -35.68 -21.07
CA GLY A 111 0.05 -35.85 -22.49
C GLY A 111 -1.25 -35.16 -22.97
N ARG A 112 -1.89 -34.31 -22.16
CA ARG A 112 -3.05 -33.51 -22.57
C ARG A 112 -2.61 -32.19 -23.20
N ARG A 113 -2.76 -32.08 -24.53
CA ARG A 113 -2.60 -30.80 -25.24
C ARG A 113 -3.63 -29.78 -24.75
N ARG A 114 -3.15 -28.62 -24.26
CA ARG A 114 -3.92 -27.39 -24.11
C ARG A 114 -3.08 -26.22 -24.62
N SER A 115 -3.36 -25.77 -25.84
CA SER A 115 -2.82 -24.52 -26.36
C SER A 115 -3.41 -23.34 -25.58
N VAL A 116 -2.62 -22.75 -24.68
CA VAL A 116 -3.00 -21.51 -23.99
C VAL A 116 -2.80 -20.35 -24.96
N SER A 117 -3.79 -20.15 -25.84
CA SER A 117 -3.76 -19.07 -26.84
C SER A 117 -3.51 -17.72 -26.17
N VAL A 118 -2.58 -16.94 -26.71
CA VAL A 118 -2.28 -15.57 -26.25
C VAL A 118 -3.55 -14.70 -26.26
N ASN A 119 -4.47 -14.93 -27.20
CA ASN A 119 -5.77 -14.25 -27.27
C ASN A 119 -6.73 -14.64 -26.12
N ALA A 120 -6.63 -15.86 -25.58
CA ALA A 120 -7.36 -16.27 -24.37
C ALA A 120 -6.78 -15.64 -23.10
N VAL A 121 -5.45 -15.46 -23.04
CA VAL A 121 -4.78 -14.75 -21.93
C VAL A 121 -5.12 -13.26 -21.96
N ALA A 122 -5.11 -12.65 -23.15
CA ALA A 122 -5.44 -11.24 -23.37
C ALA A 122 -6.94 -10.93 -23.11
N SER A 123 -7.85 -11.77 -23.59
CA SER A 123 -9.29 -11.61 -23.31
C SER A 123 -9.61 -11.82 -21.82
N GLY A 124 -9.01 -12.82 -21.17
CA GLY A 124 -9.13 -13.03 -19.73
C GLY A 124 -8.56 -11.88 -18.88
N ALA A 125 -7.43 -11.29 -19.30
CA ALA A 125 -6.88 -10.10 -18.65
C ALA A 125 -7.81 -8.88 -18.81
N THR A 126 -8.33 -8.67 -20.02
CA THR A 126 -9.27 -7.57 -20.33
C THR A 126 -10.56 -7.71 -19.53
N PHE A 127 -11.13 -8.91 -19.42
CA PHE A 127 -12.31 -9.20 -18.62
C PHE A 127 -12.08 -8.90 -17.12
N LEU A 128 -10.94 -9.32 -16.56
CA LEU A 128 -10.59 -9.04 -15.17
C LEU A 128 -10.40 -7.53 -14.90
N ILE A 129 -9.80 -6.78 -15.82
CA ILE A 129 -9.67 -5.32 -15.72
C ILE A 129 -11.05 -4.66 -15.78
N GLY A 130 -11.91 -5.06 -16.73
CA GLY A 130 -13.28 -4.58 -16.86
C GLY A 130 -14.11 -4.85 -15.60
N ALA A 131 -14.05 -6.07 -15.05
CA ALA A 131 -14.75 -6.45 -13.82
C ALA A 131 -14.28 -5.62 -12.61
N GLN A 132 -12.98 -5.35 -12.47
CA GLN A 132 -12.47 -4.49 -11.40
C GLN A 132 -12.91 -3.02 -11.55
N LEU A 133 -12.96 -2.49 -12.77
CA LEU A 133 -13.45 -1.14 -13.03
C LEU A 133 -14.95 -1.05 -12.71
N PHE A 134 -15.75 -2.02 -13.16
CA PHE A 134 -17.18 -2.11 -12.87
C PHE A 134 -17.45 -2.22 -11.36
N SER A 135 -16.77 -3.12 -10.64
CA SER A 135 -16.93 -3.26 -9.19
C SER A 135 -16.61 -1.97 -8.43
N LYS A 136 -15.56 -1.24 -8.82
CA LYS A 136 -15.20 0.06 -8.23
C LYS A 136 -16.22 1.16 -8.56
N ALA A 137 -16.74 1.21 -9.79
CA ALA A 137 -17.78 2.14 -10.20
C ALA A 137 -19.09 1.86 -9.45
N LEU A 138 -19.51 0.60 -9.35
CA LEU A 138 -20.70 0.16 -8.62
C LEU A 138 -20.58 0.49 -7.12
N THR A 139 -19.43 0.20 -6.51
CA THR A 139 -19.13 0.58 -5.11
C THR A 139 -19.25 2.10 -4.90
N PHE A 140 -18.71 2.91 -5.81
CA PHE A 140 -18.81 4.37 -5.75
C PHE A 140 -20.27 4.83 -5.86
N ILE A 141 -21.03 4.31 -6.84
CA ILE A 141 -22.44 4.66 -7.06
C ILE A 141 -23.33 4.26 -5.87
N LEU A 142 -23.13 3.06 -5.29
CA LEU A 142 -23.89 2.61 -4.13
C LEU A 142 -23.57 3.43 -2.87
N ASN A 143 -22.28 3.69 -2.60
CA ASN A 143 -21.89 4.58 -1.48
C ASN A 143 -22.40 6.02 -1.69
N GLN A 144 -22.48 6.47 -2.95
CA GLN A 144 -23.07 7.77 -3.31
C GLN A 144 -24.59 7.81 -3.07
N ALA A 145 -25.30 6.75 -3.43
CA ALA A 145 -26.73 6.63 -3.18
C ALA A 145 -27.02 6.55 -1.66
N LEU A 146 -26.16 5.84 -0.91
CA LEU A 146 -26.26 5.68 0.55
C LEU A 146 -26.31 7.02 1.30
N LEU A 147 -25.50 7.99 0.87
CA LEU A 147 -25.46 9.35 1.45
C LEU A 147 -26.75 10.17 1.25
N ARG A 148 -27.71 9.68 0.46
CA ARG A 148 -29.06 10.27 0.38
C ARG A 148 -30.01 9.74 1.45
N PHE A 149 -29.71 8.59 2.05
CA PHE A 149 -30.55 7.90 3.05
C PHE A 149 -29.94 7.89 4.46
N VAL A 150 -28.63 8.14 4.60
CA VAL A 150 -27.92 8.15 5.88
C VAL A 150 -27.54 9.58 6.26
N GLY A 151 -27.93 10.02 7.45
CA GLY A 151 -27.58 11.33 7.99
C GLY A 151 -26.15 11.42 8.57
N PRO A 152 -25.63 12.64 8.84
CA PRO A 152 -24.25 12.88 9.25
C PRO A 152 -23.78 12.10 10.49
N GLY A 153 -24.60 12.02 11.54
CA GLY A 153 -24.25 11.33 12.78
C GLY A 153 -24.11 9.80 12.60
N LEU A 154 -25.04 9.18 11.86
CA LEU A 154 -24.99 7.74 11.56
C LEU A 154 -23.76 7.39 10.70
N PHE A 155 -23.43 8.24 9.73
CA PHE A 155 -22.25 8.06 8.90
C PHE A 155 -20.95 8.28 9.69
N GLY A 156 -20.92 9.24 10.63
CA GLY A 156 -19.81 9.43 11.56
C GLY A 156 -19.56 8.22 12.45
N ALA A 157 -20.61 7.67 13.06
CA ALA A 157 -20.52 6.44 13.85
C ALA A 157 -20.02 5.26 13.00
N SER A 158 -20.49 5.13 11.75
CA SER A 158 -19.98 4.12 10.82
C SER A 158 -18.50 4.34 10.46
N ALA A 159 -18.06 5.59 10.26
CA ALA A 159 -16.65 5.90 9.96
C ALA A 159 -15.73 5.61 11.16
N GLN A 160 -16.21 5.84 12.38
CA GLN A 160 -15.53 5.49 13.63
C GLN A 160 -15.39 3.97 13.80
N LEU A 161 -16.46 3.21 13.55
CA LEU A 161 -16.43 1.73 13.55
C LEU A 161 -15.53 1.16 12.43
N GLU A 162 -15.49 1.82 11.27
CA GLU A 162 -14.56 1.47 10.20
C GLU A 162 -13.10 1.74 10.60
N PHE A 163 -12.80 2.84 11.30
CA PHE A 163 -11.47 3.10 11.84
C PHE A 163 -11.05 2.06 12.91
N PHE A 164 -11.99 1.66 13.78
CA PHE A 164 -11.82 0.61 14.78
C PHE A 164 -11.40 -0.74 14.14
N ILE A 165 -12.17 -1.26 13.18
CA ILE A 165 -11.82 -2.54 12.53
C ILE A 165 -10.54 -2.45 11.69
N ASN A 166 -10.32 -1.34 10.98
CA ASN A 166 -9.05 -1.12 10.26
C ASN A 166 -7.86 -1.17 11.22
N THR A 167 -8.00 -0.61 12.43
CA THR A 167 -6.94 -0.62 13.45
C THR A 167 -6.66 -2.04 13.97
N ILE A 168 -7.69 -2.82 14.31
CA ILE A 168 -7.53 -4.24 14.71
C ILE A 168 -6.79 -5.03 13.63
N LEU A 169 -7.27 -4.95 12.39
CA LEU A 169 -6.70 -5.69 11.26
C LEU A 169 -5.26 -5.25 10.98
N TYR A 170 -4.98 -3.94 10.97
CA TYR A 170 -3.64 -3.42 10.68
C TYR A 170 -2.58 -3.92 11.66
N PHE A 171 -2.88 -3.88 12.97
CA PHE A 171 -1.96 -4.31 14.01
C PHE A 171 -1.75 -5.82 14.12
N SER A 172 -2.73 -6.62 13.67
CA SER A 172 -2.68 -8.08 13.77
C SER A 172 -2.02 -8.75 12.56
N ARG A 173 -2.28 -8.30 11.32
CA ARG A 173 -1.86 -9.03 10.11
C ARG A 173 -0.81 -8.35 9.21
N GLU A 174 -0.71 -7.03 9.21
CA GLU A 174 0.11 -6.32 8.20
C GLU A 174 1.59 -6.74 8.27
N ALA A 175 2.14 -6.87 9.48
CA ALA A 175 3.51 -7.31 9.68
C ALA A 175 3.76 -8.76 9.25
N VAL A 176 2.77 -9.64 9.44
CA VAL A 176 2.83 -11.05 8.97
C VAL A 176 2.86 -11.08 7.45
N ARG A 177 1.90 -10.40 6.79
CA ARG A 177 1.80 -10.33 5.32
C ARG A 177 3.07 -9.75 4.66
N LEU A 178 3.70 -8.76 5.27
CA LEU A 178 4.94 -8.14 4.75
C LEU A 178 6.20 -8.99 4.99
N ALA A 179 6.22 -9.82 6.04
CA ALA A 179 7.33 -10.73 6.30
C ALA A 179 7.30 -11.94 5.37
N THR A 180 6.12 -12.57 5.22
CA THR A 180 5.93 -13.76 4.38
C THR A 180 6.09 -13.48 2.88
N GLN A 181 5.85 -12.24 2.44
CA GLN A 181 6.16 -11.78 1.08
C GLN A 181 7.63 -11.94 0.65
N ARG A 182 8.57 -12.17 1.58
CA ARG A 182 9.97 -12.44 1.26
C ARG A 182 10.31 -13.91 1.07
N GLN A 183 9.41 -14.82 1.45
CA GLN A 183 9.59 -16.25 1.24
C GLN A 183 9.20 -16.60 -0.20
N SER A 184 9.93 -17.53 -0.82
CA SER A 184 9.76 -17.91 -2.22
C SER A 184 9.82 -19.43 -2.37
N LEU A 185 8.92 -20.01 -3.16
CA LEU A 185 8.92 -21.44 -3.49
C LEU A 185 9.91 -21.82 -4.60
N THR A 186 10.58 -20.84 -5.22
CA THR A 186 11.58 -21.05 -6.27
C THR A 186 12.89 -21.59 -5.71
N GLY A 187 13.31 -22.78 -6.18
CA GLY A 187 14.57 -23.42 -5.76
C GLY A 187 14.49 -24.19 -4.43
N VAL A 188 13.28 -24.43 -3.93
CA VAL A 188 13.01 -25.30 -2.77
C VAL A 188 13.01 -26.76 -3.22
N GLN A 189 13.37 -27.70 -2.34
CA GLN A 189 13.41 -29.13 -2.67
C GLN A 189 11.99 -29.73 -2.76
N ASP A 190 11.83 -30.80 -3.55
CA ASP A 190 10.60 -31.59 -3.58
C ASP A 190 10.34 -32.30 -2.25
N ASP A 191 9.09 -32.72 -2.04
CA ASP A 191 8.65 -33.28 -0.77
C ASP A 191 9.17 -34.69 -0.52
N VAL A 192 9.86 -34.86 0.61
CA VAL A 192 10.41 -36.15 1.06
C VAL A 192 9.37 -36.90 1.88
N TYR A 193 9.02 -38.12 1.47
CA TYR A 193 8.10 -38.97 2.21
C TYR A 193 8.69 -39.41 3.56
N ARG A 194 7.97 -39.16 4.66
CA ARG A 194 8.31 -39.62 6.02
C ARG A 194 7.23 -40.55 6.57
N PHE A 195 7.64 -41.71 7.06
CA PHE A 195 6.74 -42.74 7.62
C PHE A 195 5.91 -42.25 8.82
N GLU A 196 6.48 -41.39 9.67
CA GLU A 196 5.80 -40.79 10.82
C GLU A 196 4.80 -39.68 10.44
N GLY A 197 4.74 -39.31 9.15
CA GLY A 197 3.95 -38.18 8.66
C GLY A 197 4.51 -36.80 9.04
N GLY A 198 3.89 -35.78 8.45
CA GLY A 198 4.30 -34.39 8.59
C GLY A 198 5.41 -33.98 7.62
N VAL A 199 5.62 -32.67 7.53
CA VAL A 199 6.48 -32.02 6.53
C VAL A 199 7.88 -31.74 7.07
N VAL A 200 8.86 -31.64 6.15
CA VAL A 200 10.28 -31.43 6.47
C VAL A 200 10.73 -30.04 6.03
N GLU A 201 11.58 -29.40 6.84
CA GLU A 201 12.14 -28.08 6.56
C GLU A 201 13.00 -28.09 5.29
N GLY A 202 12.86 -27.05 4.46
CA GLY A 202 13.56 -26.96 3.17
C GLY A 202 12.87 -27.70 2.00
N THR A 203 11.78 -28.44 2.24
CA THR A 203 10.90 -28.93 1.16
C THR A 203 9.74 -27.98 0.89
N TYR A 204 9.11 -28.13 -0.28
CA TYR A 204 7.98 -27.31 -0.74
C TYR A 204 6.84 -27.25 0.28
N SER A 205 6.33 -28.41 0.74
CA SER A 205 5.26 -28.48 1.75
C SER A 205 5.73 -28.00 3.13
N GLY A 206 7.00 -28.16 3.48
CA GLY A 206 7.58 -27.63 4.73
C GLY A 206 7.58 -26.11 4.77
N THR A 207 8.05 -25.46 3.69
CA THR A 207 8.00 -24.00 3.54
C THR A 207 6.56 -23.50 3.59
N ILE A 208 5.62 -24.15 2.90
CA ILE A 208 4.19 -23.81 2.98
C ILE A 208 3.67 -23.90 4.42
N GLN A 209 3.99 -24.97 5.16
CA GLN A 209 3.50 -25.11 6.53
C GLN A 209 4.07 -24.04 7.47
N GLN A 210 5.36 -23.67 7.35
CA GLN A 210 5.94 -22.55 8.11
C GLN A 210 5.23 -21.22 7.82
N VAL A 211 4.86 -20.99 6.55
CA VAL A 211 4.12 -19.80 6.07
C VAL A 211 2.68 -19.78 6.60
N VAL A 212 1.99 -20.92 6.57
CA VAL A 212 0.63 -21.10 7.14
C VAL A 212 0.66 -20.90 8.66
N ASN A 213 1.64 -21.49 9.35
CA ASN A 213 1.82 -21.36 10.80
C ASN A 213 1.99 -19.89 11.24
N ILE A 214 2.81 -19.09 10.55
CA ILE A 214 2.94 -17.67 10.88
C ILE A 214 1.68 -16.87 10.53
N GLY A 215 0.89 -17.31 9.54
CA GLY A 215 -0.46 -16.79 9.28
C GLY A 215 -1.39 -16.87 10.50
N PHE A 216 -1.32 -17.95 11.29
CA PHE A 216 -2.10 -18.10 12.53
C PHE A 216 -1.72 -17.12 13.65
N VAL A 217 -0.58 -16.42 13.56
CA VAL A 217 -0.23 -15.37 14.54
C VAL A 217 -1.22 -14.20 14.47
N ALA A 218 -1.76 -13.89 13.29
CA ALA A 218 -2.69 -12.78 13.09
C ALA A 218 -4.00 -12.93 13.90
N PRO A 219 -4.77 -14.04 13.82
CA PRO A 219 -5.94 -14.23 14.69
C PRO A 219 -5.59 -14.35 16.17
N MET A 220 -4.43 -14.93 16.52
CA MET A 220 -3.99 -15.05 17.93
C MET A 220 -3.69 -13.71 18.60
N ILE A 221 -3.15 -12.72 17.86
CA ILE A 221 -2.95 -11.35 18.35
C ILE A 221 -4.24 -10.54 18.22
N GLY A 222 -4.97 -10.72 17.12
CA GLY A 222 -6.12 -9.89 16.77
C GLY A 222 -7.37 -10.15 17.59
N ALA A 223 -7.61 -11.36 18.09
CA ALA A 223 -8.77 -11.63 18.95
C ALA A 223 -8.66 -10.94 20.34
N PRO A 224 -7.54 -11.03 21.09
CA PRO A 224 -7.33 -10.22 22.29
C PRO A 224 -7.39 -8.71 22.01
N LEU A 225 -6.80 -8.25 20.89
CA LEU A 225 -6.82 -6.85 20.50
C LEU A 225 -8.24 -6.35 20.20
N ALA A 226 -9.06 -7.16 19.52
CA ALA A 226 -10.46 -6.85 19.26
C ALA A 226 -11.26 -6.71 20.56
N GLY A 227 -11.08 -7.62 21.52
CA GLY A 227 -11.71 -7.54 22.84
C GLY A 227 -11.28 -6.29 23.63
N ALA A 228 -9.97 -6.00 23.67
CA ALA A 228 -9.43 -4.84 24.38
C ALA A 228 -9.90 -3.52 23.78
N LEU A 229 -9.88 -3.39 22.44
CA LEU A 229 -10.37 -2.19 21.77
C LEU A 229 -11.90 -2.09 21.85
N ALA A 230 -12.65 -3.20 21.79
CA ALA A 230 -14.11 -3.17 21.95
C ALA A 230 -14.51 -2.65 23.34
N TYR A 231 -13.82 -3.09 24.39
CA TYR A 231 -14.00 -2.58 25.74
C TYR A 231 -13.66 -1.08 25.84
N LEU A 232 -12.57 -0.64 25.21
CA LEU A 232 -12.18 0.77 25.16
C LEU A 232 -13.26 1.60 24.43
N TYR A 233 -13.69 1.21 23.24
CA TYR A 233 -14.73 1.92 22.48
C TYR A 233 -16.09 1.93 23.19
N TYR A 234 -16.45 0.87 23.92
CA TYR A 234 -17.68 0.81 24.70
C TYR A 234 -17.64 1.74 25.93
N SER A 235 -16.54 1.72 26.68
CA SER A 235 -16.33 2.61 27.84
C SER A 235 -16.14 4.08 27.46
N TRP A 236 -15.63 4.38 26.27
CA TRP A 236 -15.49 5.75 25.77
C TRP A 236 -16.77 6.27 25.09
N GLY A 237 -17.44 5.45 24.29
CA GLY A 237 -18.68 5.82 23.59
C GLY A 237 -19.86 6.09 24.54
N SER A 238 -19.94 5.35 25.65
CA SER A 238 -20.94 5.59 26.71
C SER A 238 -20.79 6.93 27.45
N VAL A 239 -19.65 7.61 27.32
CA VAL A 239 -19.42 8.96 27.88
C VAL A 239 -19.74 10.06 26.85
N ALA A 240 -19.63 9.76 25.56
CA ALA A 240 -19.84 10.74 24.47
C ALA A 240 -21.31 10.90 24.06
N GLU A 241 -22.14 9.86 24.20
CA GLU A 241 -23.57 9.91 23.83
C GLU A 241 -24.49 10.13 25.03
N GLY A 242 -24.90 11.39 25.27
CA GLY A 242 -25.94 11.76 26.24
C GLY A 242 -27.37 11.33 25.86
N GLY A 243 -27.54 10.21 25.17
CA GLY A 243 -28.81 9.75 24.58
C GLY A 243 -29.05 8.26 24.75
N ALA A 244 -29.90 7.88 25.70
CA ALA A 244 -30.10 6.49 26.16
C ALA A 244 -30.58 5.49 25.10
N ALA A 245 -31.16 5.94 23.98
CA ALA A 245 -31.66 5.06 22.92
C ALA A 245 -30.61 4.66 21.87
N SER A 246 -29.62 5.52 21.58
CA SER A 246 -28.56 5.24 20.59
C SER A 246 -27.52 4.24 21.11
N SER A 247 -27.23 4.33 22.41
CA SER A 247 -26.21 3.53 23.12
C SER A 247 -26.35 2.00 22.91
N SER A 248 -27.59 1.48 22.89
CA SER A 248 -27.85 0.03 22.74
C SER A 248 -27.43 -0.50 21.36
N TYR A 249 -27.80 0.21 20.28
CA TYR A 249 -27.46 -0.18 18.92
C TYR A 249 -25.95 0.00 18.64
N PHE A 250 -25.31 1.03 19.21
CA PHE A 250 -23.87 1.25 19.08
C PHE A 250 -23.06 0.12 19.74
N GLY A 251 -23.45 -0.32 20.95
CA GLY A 251 -22.84 -1.48 21.61
C GLY A 251 -22.94 -2.77 20.78
N THR A 252 -24.11 -3.03 20.20
CA THR A 252 -24.31 -4.19 19.30
C THR A 252 -23.45 -4.09 18.04
N ALA A 253 -23.31 -2.88 17.47
CA ALA A 253 -22.46 -2.66 16.31
C ALA A 253 -20.97 -2.90 16.62
N ILE A 254 -20.44 -2.48 17.77
CA ILE A 254 -19.06 -2.78 18.20
C ILE A 254 -18.82 -4.30 18.23
N VAL A 255 -19.75 -5.06 18.81
CA VAL A 255 -19.65 -6.53 18.87
C VAL A 255 -19.66 -7.14 17.47
N LEU A 256 -20.57 -6.73 16.58
CA LEU A 256 -20.63 -7.20 15.20
C LEU A 256 -19.36 -6.88 14.40
N PHE A 257 -18.80 -5.67 14.54
CA PHE A 257 -17.51 -5.31 13.92
C PHE A 257 -16.34 -6.12 14.52
N SER A 258 -16.37 -6.43 15.81
CA SER A 258 -15.34 -7.27 16.47
C SER A 258 -15.38 -8.72 15.96
N VAL A 259 -16.59 -9.31 15.86
CA VAL A 259 -16.81 -10.64 15.27
C VAL A 259 -16.38 -10.65 13.81
N SER A 260 -16.71 -9.61 13.04
CA SER A 260 -16.27 -9.45 11.65
C SER A 260 -14.73 -9.44 11.53
N ALA A 261 -14.04 -8.70 12.41
CA ALA A 261 -12.58 -8.67 12.45
C ALA A 261 -11.98 -10.05 12.73
N ILE A 262 -12.55 -10.82 13.69
CA ILE A 262 -12.09 -12.16 14.02
C ILE A 262 -12.32 -13.12 12.84
N ILE A 263 -13.49 -13.11 12.22
CA ILE A 263 -13.81 -13.93 11.03
C ILE A 263 -12.80 -13.63 9.91
N GLU A 264 -12.54 -12.36 9.63
CA GLU A 264 -11.57 -11.97 8.61
C GLU A 264 -10.15 -12.46 8.95
N LEU A 265 -9.74 -12.39 10.22
CA LEU A 265 -8.43 -12.85 10.67
C LEU A 265 -8.25 -14.37 10.65
N LEU A 266 -9.33 -15.14 10.78
CA LEU A 266 -9.29 -16.60 10.59
C LEU A 266 -8.96 -16.99 9.14
N SER A 267 -9.13 -16.08 8.16
CA SER A 267 -8.74 -16.32 6.77
C SER A 267 -7.26 -16.06 6.47
N GLU A 268 -6.49 -15.46 7.39
CA GLU A 268 -5.09 -15.08 7.14
C GLU A 268 -4.17 -16.24 6.74
N PRO A 269 -4.23 -17.45 7.33
CA PRO A 269 -3.42 -18.58 6.87
C PRO A 269 -3.66 -18.93 5.40
N CYS A 270 -4.92 -18.86 4.95
CA CYS A 270 -5.32 -19.11 3.56
C CYS A 270 -4.91 -17.94 2.63
N PHE A 271 -5.06 -16.70 3.09
CA PHE A 271 -4.62 -15.52 2.35
C PHE A 271 -3.12 -15.53 2.09
N VAL A 272 -2.32 -15.85 3.11
CA VAL A 272 -0.86 -15.90 3.01
C VAL A 272 -0.40 -17.05 2.11
N LEU A 273 -1.12 -18.19 2.10
CA LEU A 273 -0.88 -19.28 1.15
C LEU A 273 -1.07 -18.83 -0.31
N SER A 274 -2.21 -18.24 -0.67
CA SER A 274 -2.44 -17.71 -2.03
C SER A 274 -1.47 -16.58 -2.40
N GLN A 275 -0.97 -15.82 -1.41
CA GLN A 275 0.07 -14.80 -1.63
C GLN A 275 1.44 -15.44 -1.95
N LEU A 276 1.81 -16.55 -1.31
CA LEU A 276 3.03 -17.30 -1.58
C LEU A 276 2.99 -18.02 -2.95
N GLN A 277 1.82 -18.55 -3.32
CA GLN A 277 1.55 -19.17 -4.62
C GLN A 277 1.37 -18.14 -5.76
N MET A 278 1.52 -16.84 -5.48
CA MET A 278 1.40 -15.74 -6.46
C MET A 278 0.04 -15.66 -7.18
N GLU A 279 -1.05 -16.11 -6.54
CA GLU A 279 -2.39 -16.12 -7.13
C GLU A 279 -3.07 -14.73 -7.15
N PHE A 280 -2.40 -13.72 -7.69
CA PHE A 280 -2.89 -12.33 -7.67
C PHE A 280 -4.26 -12.15 -8.34
N ARG A 281 -4.63 -13.02 -9.29
CA ARG A 281 -5.93 -13.00 -9.98
C ARG A 281 -7.07 -13.48 -9.06
N THR A 282 -6.91 -14.60 -8.34
CA THR A 282 -7.95 -15.12 -7.43
C THR A 282 -8.14 -14.19 -6.23
N ARG A 283 -7.04 -13.72 -5.64
CA ARG A 283 -7.02 -12.70 -4.58
C ARG A 283 -7.79 -11.43 -4.99
N ALA A 284 -7.50 -10.87 -6.17
CA ALA A 284 -8.19 -9.67 -6.65
C ALA A 284 -9.69 -9.93 -6.89
N ALA A 285 -10.05 -11.11 -7.39
CA ALA A 285 -11.45 -11.51 -7.56
C ALA A 285 -12.17 -11.59 -6.20
N PHE A 286 -11.60 -12.30 -5.21
CA PHE A 286 -12.21 -12.45 -3.88
C PHE A 286 -12.34 -11.11 -3.13
N GLU A 287 -11.30 -10.26 -3.16
CA GLU A 287 -11.36 -8.91 -2.58
C GLU A 287 -12.49 -8.09 -3.26
N SER A 288 -12.61 -8.12 -4.59
CA SER A 288 -13.65 -7.38 -5.32
C SER A 288 -15.07 -7.91 -5.07
N ALA A 289 -15.24 -9.23 -4.97
CA ALA A 289 -16.53 -9.87 -4.69
C ALA A 289 -17.03 -9.50 -3.28
N ALA A 290 -16.16 -9.63 -2.26
CA ALA A 290 -16.49 -9.28 -0.89
C ALA A 290 -16.85 -7.78 -0.74
N ILE A 291 -16.07 -6.87 -1.35
CA ILE A 291 -16.39 -5.42 -1.35
C ILE A 291 -17.75 -5.16 -2.02
N THR A 292 -18.00 -5.78 -3.16
CA THR A 292 -19.27 -5.58 -3.90
C THR A 292 -20.46 -6.02 -3.06
N VAL A 293 -20.39 -7.19 -2.42
CA VAL A 293 -21.49 -7.68 -1.57
C VAL A 293 -21.64 -6.85 -0.29
N ARG A 294 -20.54 -6.36 0.32
CA ARG A 294 -20.60 -5.38 1.42
C ARG A 294 -21.44 -4.17 1.02
N CYS A 295 -21.15 -3.56 -0.13
CA CYS A 295 -21.83 -2.36 -0.59
C CYS A 295 -23.31 -2.60 -0.90
N VAL A 296 -23.63 -3.69 -1.61
CA VAL A 296 -25.01 -4.05 -1.95
C VAL A 296 -25.82 -4.34 -0.68
N LEU A 297 -25.32 -5.17 0.24
CA LEU A 297 -26.05 -5.51 1.46
C LEU A 297 -26.15 -4.34 2.44
N THR A 298 -25.11 -3.51 2.58
CA THR A 298 -25.20 -2.27 3.38
C THR A 298 -26.31 -1.36 2.84
N PHE A 299 -26.36 -1.17 1.51
CA PHE A 299 -27.40 -0.35 0.88
C PHE A 299 -28.81 -0.94 1.08
N VAL A 300 -28.99 -2.24 0.84
CA VAL A 300 -30.28 -2.93 1.04
C VAL A 300 -30.72 -2.87 2.51
N PHE A 301 -29.83 -3.17 3.46
CA PHE A 301 -30.18 -3.13 4.89
C PHE A 301 -30.47 -1.70 5.38
N VAL A 302 -29.79 -0.67 4.87
CA VAL A 302 -30.12 0.73 5.19
C VAL A 302 -31.49 1.13 4.63
N LEU A 303 -31.86 0.70 3.43
CA LEU A 303 -33.21 0.92 2.90
C LEU A 303 -34.28 0.20 3.75
N LEU A 304 -34.03 -1.04 4.17
CA LEU A 304 -34.95 -1.79 5.03
C LEU A 304 -35.05 -1.24 6.45
N ALA A 305 -34.01 -0.58 6.97
CA ALA A 305 -33.98 0.00 8.32
C ALA A 305 -34.81 1.29 8.48
N ASN A 306 -35.35 1.85 7.38
CA ASN A 306 -36.33 2.95 7.34
C ASN A 306 -36.06 4.08 8.37
N ALA A 307 -34.92 4.75 8.23
CA ALA A 307 -34.49 5.92 9.01
C ALA A 307 -34.41 5.76 10.54
N SER A 308 -34.57 4.53 11.07
CA SER A 308 -34.36 4.24 12.49
C SER A 308 -32.87 4.14 12.82
N GLY A 309 -32.53 4.27 14.11
CA GLY A 309 -31.16 4.10 14.64
C GLY A 309 -30.52 2.73 14.33
N ALA A 310 -31.33 1.74 13.92
CA ALA A 310 -30.88 0.45 13.41
C ALA A 310 -29.99 0.54 12.14
N SER A 311 -29.93 1.70 11.48
CA SER A 311 -29.03 1.92 10.34
C SER A 311 -27.55 1.67 10.69
N ILE A 312 -27.11 1.86 11.94
CA ILE A 312 -25.73 1.51 12.37
C ILE A 312 -25.52 -0.01 12.30
N ILE A 313 -26.52 -0.81 12.67
CA ILE A 313 -26.48 -2.27 12.55
C ILE A 313 -26.46 -2.69 11.07
N ALA A 314 -27.14 -1.98 10.17
CA ALA A 314 -27.05 -2.25 8.72
C ALA A 314 -25.61 -2.14 8.19
N PHE A 315 -24.82 -1.15 8.62
CA PHE A 315 -23.39 -1.07 8.31
C PHE A 315 -22.58 -2.23 8.91
N ALA A 316 -22.87 -2.61 10.16
CA ALA A 316 -22.19 -3.70 10.84
C ALA A 316 -22.49 -5.08 10.19
N LEU A 317 -23.74 -5.32 9.77
CA LEU A 317 -24.14 -6.51 9.01
C LEU A 317 -23.49 -6.54 7.62
N GLY A 318 -23.35 -5.37 6.97
CA GLY A 318 -22.58 -5.25 5.73
C GLY A 318 -21.12 -5.64 5.89
N GLN A 319 -20.47 -5.21 6.98
CA GLN A 319 -19.09 -5.62 7.29
C GLN A 319 -18.99 -7.10 7.73
N LEU A 320 -20.01 -7.64 8.40
CA LEU A 320 -20.05 -9.08 8.72
C LEU A 320 -20.15 -9.93 7.44
N ALA A 321 -20.98 -9.51 6.48
CA ALA A 321 -21.10 -10.16 5.19
C ALA A 321 -19.80 -10.08 4.38
N TYR A 322 -19.11 -8.92 4.40
CA TYR A 322 -17.77 -8.77 3.84
C TYR A 322 -16.81 -9.84 4.36
N SER A 323 -16.65 -9.90 5.69
CA SER A 323 -15.69 -10.77 6.35
C SER A 323 -16.04 -12.24 6.13
N SER A 324 -17.33 -12.59 6.18
CA SER A 324 -17.82 -13.96 5.96
C SER A 324 -17.58 -14.44 4.53
N ILE A 325 -17.85 -13.59 3.53
CA ILE A 325 -17.66 -13.95 2.12
C ILE A 325 -16.17 -14.03 1.77
N LEU A 326 -15.37 -13.06 2.22
CA LEU A 326 -13.92 -13.08 1.99
C LEU A 326 -13.30 -14.35 2.58
N SER A 327 -13.63 -14.67 3.83
CA SER A 327 -13.09 -15.83 4.53
C SER A 327 -13.61 -17.15 3.95
N GLY A 328 -14.89 -17.20 3.57
CA GLY A 328 -15.48 -18.35 2.89
C GLY A 328 -14.84 -18.64 1.54
N LEU A 329 -14.55 -17.62 0.73
CA LEU A 329 -13.87 -17.77 -0.56
C LEU A 329 -12.41 -18.26 -0.40
N TYR A 330 -11.65 -17.69 0.54
CA TYR A 330 -10.28 -18.17 0.81
C TYR A 330 -10.26 -19.59 1.36
N LEU A 331 -11.17 -19.93 2.27
CA LEU A 331 -11.32 -21.28 2.81
C LEU A 331 -11.70 -22.28 1.72
N TYR A 332 -12.67 -21.92 0.86
CA TYR A 332 -13.08 -22.74 -0.27
C TYR A 332 -11.92 -22.97 -1.26
N ASN A 333 -11.15 -21.93 -1.59
CA ASN A 333 -9.98 -22.03 -2.47
C ASN A 333 -8.90 -22.96 -1.87
N ALA A 334 -8.58 -22.76 -0.58
CA ALA A 334 -7.58 -23.54 0.13
C ALA A 334 -7.93 -25.04 0.21
N LEU A 335 -9.21 -25.38 0.40
CA LEU A 335 -9.70 -26.76 0.48
C LEU A 335 -9.96 -27.40 -0.90
N SER A 336 -10.34 -26.60 -1.89
CA SER A 336 -10.71 -27.08 -3.24
C SER A 336 -9.52 -27.16 -4.19
N SER A 337 -8.40 -26.49 -3.90
CA SER A 337 -7.18 -26.63 -4.70
C SER A 337 -6.76 -28.11 -4.79
N GLU A 338 -6.47 -28.58 -6.02
CA GLU A 338 -5.90 -29.92 -6.20
C GLU A 338 -4.53 -30.06 -5.53
N ASP A 339 -3.80 -28.96 -5.41
CA ASP A 339 -2.47 -28.92 -4.82
C ASP A 339 -2.51 -29.21 -3.32
N SER A 340 -3.45 -28.57 -2.60
CA SER A 340 -3.73 -28.85 -1.19
C SER A 340 -4.25 -30.27 -0.92
N ARG A 341 -4.85 -30.92 -1.93
CA ARG A 341 -5.41 -32.28 -1.81
C ARG A 341 -4.42 -33.39 -2.18
N ARG A 342 -3.31 -33.06 -2.86
CA ARG A 342 -2.26 -34.01 -3.25
C ARG A 342 -1.00 -33.92 -2.40
N ARG A 343 -0.76 -32.79 -1.72
CA ARG A 343 0.46 -32.52 -0.93
C ARG A 343 0.25 -32.70 0.57
N GLN A 344 1.35 -32.73 1.32
CA GLN A 344 1.38 -33.17 2.73
C GLN A 344 1.16 -32.04 3.77
N TYR A 345 1.01 -30.78 3.34
CA TYR A 345 0.77 -29.64 4.23
C TYR A 345 -0.71 -29.55 4.64
N THR A 346 -0.99 -29.00 5.82
CA THR A 346 -2.36 -28.82 6.33
C THR A 346 -2.67 -27.36 6.59
N VAL A 347 -3.57 -26.78 5.79
CA VAL A 347 -3.90 -25.34 5.85
C VAL A 347 -4.67 -24.95 7.12
N LEU A 348 -5.47 -25.86 7.68
CA LEU A 348 -6.37 -25.58 8.80
C LEU A 348 -5.77 -25.77 10.20
N THR A 349 -4.53 -26.27 10.32
CA THR A 349 -3.92 -26.54 11.63
C THR A 349 -2.47 -26.08 11.70
N ILE A 350 -2.04 -25.63 12.87
CA ILE A 350 -0.63 -25.36 13.14
C ILE A 350 0.08 -26.70 13.31
N GLN A 351 1.02 -27.00 12.41
CA GLN A 351 1.82 -28.23 12.48
C GLN A 351 3.31 -27.92 12.62
N GLY A 352 3.98 -28.62 13.53
CA GLY A 352 5.42 -28.49 13.69
C GLY A 352 6.15 -29.18 12.53
N VAL A 353 7.00 -28.44 11.84
CA VAL A 353 7.84 -28.92 10.74
C VAL A 353 9.06 -29.64 11.32
N TRP A 354 9.47 -30.75 10.71
CA TRP A 354 10.66 -31.49 11.13
C TRP A 354 11.93 -30.82 10.58
N PRO A 355 12.99 -30.63 11.39
CA PRO A 355 14.24 -30.07 10.89
C PRO A 355 14.90 -31.00 9.86
N ALA A 356 15.57 -30.41 8.86
CA ALA A 356 16.19 -31.13 7.74
C ALA A 356 17.33 -32.09 8.18
N ASP A 357 18.04 -31.76 9.25
CA ASP A 357 19.24 -32.48 9.71
C ASP A 357 18.97 -33.86 10.35
N GLY A 358 17.74 -34.37 10.31
CA GLY A 358 17.35 -35.73 10.73
C GLY A 358 17.50 -36.05 12.23
N GLY A 359 18.16 -35.19 13.01
CA GLY A 359 18.40 -35.36 14.43
C GLY A 359 17.15 -35.21 15.29
N ASN A 360 17.26 -35.66 16.54
CA ASN A 360 16.19 -35.67 17.55
C ASN A 360 15.91 -34.26 18.15
N GLN A 361 15.86 -33.24 17.29
CA GLN A 361 15.65 -31.84 17.67
C GLN A 361 14.17 -31.44 17.65
N LYS A 362 13.85 -30.38 18.42
CA LYS A 362 12.48 -29.86 18.55
C LYS A 362 11.92 -29.43 17.20
N ARG A 363 10.64 -29.76 16.96
CA ARG A 363 9.89 -29.32 15.76
C ARG A 363 9.96 -27.80 15.60
N VAL A 364 10.26 -27.37 14.37
CA VAL A 364 10.34 -25.96 13.98
C VAL A 364 8.96 -25.50 13.51
N TYR A 365 8.39 -24.49 14.17
CA TYR A 365 7.06 -23.98 13.81
C TYR A 365 7.12 -22.78 12.84
N PHE A 366 8.18 -21.98 12.93
CA PHE A 366 8.37 -20.75 12.17
C PHE A 366 9.81 -20.70 11.66
N ASP A 367 10.01 -20.24 10.43
CA ASP A 367 11.34 -19.82 9.99
C ASP A 367 11.87 -18.70 10.91
N PRO A 368 13.06 -18.87 11.54
CA PRO A 368 13.62 -17.87 12.43
C PRO A 368 13.89 -16.51 11.74
N GLN A 369 14.19 -16.50 10.43
CA GLN A 369 14.44 -15.25 9.71
C GLN A 369 13.14 -14.46 9.52
N THR A 370 12.09 -15.11 9.01
CA THR A 370 10.76 -14.52 8.83
C THR A 370 10.16 -14.08 10.17
N LYS A 371 10.38 -14.82 11.26
CA LYS A 371 9.97 -14.40 12.62
C LYS A 371 10.64 -13.10 13.06
N GLN A 372 11.97 -13.00 12.97
CA GLN A 372 12.71 -11.78 13.36
C GLN A 372 12.29 -10.57 12.49
N LEU A 373 12.07 -10.82 11.20
CA LEU A 373 11.58 -9.82 10.26
C LEU A 373 10.16 -9.34 10.62
N ALA A 374 9.23 -10.26 10.91
CA ALA A 374 7.85 -9.92 11.29
C ALA A 374 7.81 -9.04 12.55
N ILE A 375 8.60 -9.35 13.58
CA ILE A 375 8.71 -8.52 14.81
C ILE A 375 9.26 -7.13 14.46
N SER A 376 10.31 -7.06 13.64
CA SER A 376 10.94 -5.81 13.23
C SER A 376 9.99 -4.91 12.42
N ILE A 377 9.20 -5.52 11.52
CA ILE A 377 8.17 -4.81 10.75
C ILE A 377 7.02 -4.38 11.67
N TRP A 378 6.57 -5.22 12.60
CA TRP A 378 5.47 -4.91 13.51
C TRP A 378 5.75 -3.66 14.35
N LEU A 379 6.97 -3.53 14.89
CA LEU A 379 7.39 -2.31 15.58
C LEU A 379 7.34 -1.06 14.68
N GLN A 380 7.75 -1.19 13.41
CA GLN A 380 7.64 -0.10 12.43
C GLN A 380 6.18 0.23 12.09
N THR A 381 5.30 -0.79 12.04
CA THR A 381 3.87 -0.67 11.77
C THR A 381 3.16 0.17 12.84
N ILE A 382 3.59 0.14 14.11
CA ILE A 382 3.06 1.03 15.17
C ILE A 382 3.27 2.51 14.83
N PHE A 383 4.52 2.90 14.59
CA PHE A 383 4.82 4.28 14.20
C PHE A 383 4.17 4.64 12.86
N LYS A 384 4.09 3.68 11.93
CA LYS A 384 3.44 3.89 10.64
C LYS A 384 1.95 4.19 10.79
N HIS A 385 1.19 3.40 11.56
CA HIS A 385 -0.26 3.61 11.79
C HIS A 385 -0.55 4.99 12.35
N CYS A 386 0.17 5.36 13.42
CA CYS A 386 0.04 6.66 14.08
C CYS A 386 0.37 7.83 13.12
N LEU A 387 1.41 7.69 12.30
CA LEU A 387 1.79 8.71 11.30
C LEU A 387 0.88 8.71 10.05
N SER A 388 0.16 7.63 9.76
CA SER A 388 -0.62 7.46 8.52
C SER A 388 -2.12 7.68 8.69
N GLU A 389 -2.66 7.42 9.87
CA GLU A 389 -4.08 7.57 10.21
C GLU A 389 -4.27 8.51 11.44
N GLY A 390 -3.24 9.31 11.76
CA GLY A 390 -3.24 10.25 12.88
C GLY A 390 -4.28 11.37 12.75
N ASP A 391 -4.70 11.70 11.53
CA ASP A 391 -5.86 12.56 11.27
C ASP A 391 -7.15 11.94 11.81
N LYS A 392 -7.41 10.66 11.51
CA LYS A 392 -8.58 9.92 12.03
C LYS A 392 -8.53 9.69 13.52
N PHE A 393 -7.33 9.51 14.09
CA PHE A 393 -7.15 9.45 15.53
C PHE A 393 -7.57 10.78 16.18
N LEU A 394 -7.13 11.92 15.65
CA LEU A 394 -7.54 13.25 16.13
C LEU A 394 -9.05 13.51 15.91
N VAL A 395 -9.62 13.11 14.78
CA VAL A 395 -11.07 13.16 14.50
C VAL A 395 -11.84 12.36 15.55
N SER A 396 -11.46 11.10 15.77
CA SER A 396 -12.14 10.21 16.70
C SER A 396 -12.01 10.63 18.17
N LEU A 397 -10.97 11.39 18.52
CA LEU A 397 -10.73 11.88 19.89
C LEU A 397 -11.32 13.26 20.18
N LEU A 398 -11.36 14.16 19.20
CA LEU A 398 -11.59 15.59 19.43
C LEU A 398 -12.87 16.13 18.77
N LEU A 399 -13.50 15.40 17.83
CA LEU A 399 -14.71 15.87 17.15
C LEU A 399 -15.96 15.10 17.61
N PRO A 400 -17.10 15.78 17.80
CA PRO A 400 -18.41 15.13 17.91
C PRO A 400 -18.71 14.22 16.71
N ILE A 401 -19.47 13.14 16.93
CA ILE A 401 -19.75 12.11 15.90
C ILE A 401 -20.29 12.72 14.59
N THR A 402 -21.12 13.76 14.67
CA THR A 402 -21.62 14.51 13.49
C THR A 402 -20.50 15.08 12.64
N ASP A 403 -19.51 15.70 13.27
CA ASP A 403 -18.37 16.35 12.62
C ASP A 403 -17.37 15.33 12.09
N GLN A 404 -17.27 14.16 12.73
CA GLN A 404 -16.54 13.01 12.17
C GLN A 404 -17.18 12.55 10.85
N GLY A 405 -18.51 12.48 10.78
CA GLY A 405 -19.26 12.16 9.56
C GLY A 405 -19.06 13.20 8.47
N VAL A 406 -19.13 14.49 8.82
CA VAL A 406 -18.83 15.61 7.92
C VAL A 406 -17.41 15.51 7.36
N TYR A 407 -16.40 15.33 8.22
CA TYR A 407 -15.01 15.20 7.79
C TYR A 407 -14.80 13.97 6.89
N ALA A 408 -15.38 12.83 7.23
CA ALA A 408 -15.28 11.61 6.43
C ALA A 408 -15.86 11.78 5.01
N VAL A 409 -17.01 12.45 4.88
CA VAL A 409 -17.60 12.77 3.56
C VAL A 409 -16.74 13.75 2.78
N VAL A 410 -16.28 14.85 3.41
CA VAL A 410 -15.40 15.82 2.74
C VAL A 410 -14.08 15.20 2.32
N LEU A 411 -13.46 14.35 3.15
CA LEU A 411 -12.24 13.63 2.80
C LEU A 411 -12.48 12.68 1.62
N ASN A 412 -13.63 12.00 1.55
CA ASN A 412 -13.98 11.13 0.45
C ASN A 412 -14.14 11.86 -0.90
N TYR A 413 -14.75 13.05 -0.93
CA TYR A 413 -14.86 13.85 -2.16
C TYR A 413 -13.60 14.64 -2.48
N GLY A 414 -13.09 15.40 -1.51
CA GLY A 414 -11.95 16.30 -1.69
C GLY A 414 -10.68 15.57 -2.12
N SER A 415 -10.41 14.38 -1.56
CA SER A 415 -9.25 13.58 -1.94
C SER A 415 -9.36 12.90 -3.31
N LEU A 416 -10.50 13.00 -4.01
CA LEU A 416 -10.72 12.31 -5.28
C LEU A 416 -9.76 12.81 -6.37
N ILE A 417 -9.60 14.13 -6.51
CA ILE A 417 -8.63 14.73 -7.46
C ILE A 417 -7.19 14.28 -7.15
N ALA A 418 -6.84 14.21 -5.86
CA ALA A 418 -5.51 13.81 -5.42
C ALA A 418 -5.23 12.30 -5.63
N ARG A 419 -6.28 11.47 -5.68
CA ARG A 419 -6.19 10.03 -5.98
C ARG A 419 -6.23 9.71 -7.48
N LEU A 420 -7.00 10.47 -8.27
CA LEU A 420 -7.22 10.21 -9.70
C LEU A 420 -6.23 10.96 -10.61
N VAL A 421 -5.76 12.15 -10.20
CA VAL A 421 -4.89 13.00 -11.02
C VAL A 421 -3.49 13.08 -10.42
N PHE A 422 -3.35 13.49 -9.16
CA PHE A 422 -2.01 13.75 -8.61
C PHE A 422 -1.22 12.46 -8.39
N LEU A 423 -1.80 11.43 -7.77
CA LEU A 423 -1.09 10.17 -7.48
C LEU A 423 -0.48 9.48 -8.73
N PRO A 424 -1.19 9.33 -9.88
CA PRO A 424 -0.57 8.82 -11.10
C PRO A 424 0.59 9.67 -11.63
N VAL A 425 0.50 11.00 -11.53
CA VAL A 425 1.57 11.93 -11.94
C VAL A 425 2.76 11.85 -10.98
N GLU A 426 2.53 11.77 -9.67
CA GLU A 426 3.56 11.56 -8.65
C GLU A 426 4.34 10.25 -8.90
N ASP A 427 3.64 9.16 -9.23
CA ASP A 427 4.26 7.87 -9.55
C ASP A 427 5.04 7.91 -10.88
N ALA A 428 4.51 8.58 -11.91
CA ALA A 428 5.22 8.80 -13.16
C ALA A 428 6.51 9.63 -12.98
N LEU A 429 6.44 10.72 -12.21
CA LEU A 429 7.60 11.56 -11.88
C LEU A 429 8.68 10.78 -11.13
N ARG A 430 8.31 9.98 -10.13
CA ARG A 430 9.28 9.16 -9.38
C ARG A 430 10.02 8.18 -10.30
N ASN A 431 9.31 7.56 -11.24
CA ASN A 431 9.90 6.66 -12.25
C ASN A 431 10.76 7.40 -13.31
N TYR A 432 10.41 8.64 -13.66
CA TYR A 432 11.19 9.47 -14.57
C TYR A 432 12.50 9.93 -13.91
N PHE A 433 12.42 10.57 -12.74
CA PHE A 433 13.59 11.14 -12.06
C PHE A 433 14.59 10.07 -11.61
N SER A 434 14.14 8.93 -11.11
CA SER A 434 15.03 7.80 -10.75
C SER A 434 15.84 7.25 -11.93
N LYS A 435 15.37 7.41 -13.17
CA LYS A 435 16.13 7.05 -14.38
C LYS A 435 17.00 8.21 -14.85
N ALA A 436 16.40 9.39 -15.06
CA ALA A 436 17.06 10.56 -15.66
C ALA A 436 18.18 11.15 -14.79
N LEU A 437 18.11 10.97 -13.47
CA LEU A 437 19.15 11.44 -12.53
C LEU A 437 20.17 10.35 -12.20
N ALA A 438 19.85 9.06 -12.40
CA ALA A 438 20.82 7.96 -12.30
C ALA A 438 21.74 7.86 -13.53
N SER A 439 21.25 8.22 -14.72
CA SER A 439 22.05 8.25 -15.97
C SER A 439 22.96 9.48 -16.11
N GLY A 440 22.94 10.41 -15.16
CA GLY A 440 23.81 11.60 -15.11
C GLY A 440 23.44 12.74 -16.08
N ASN A 441 23.13 12.42 -17.33
CA ASN A 441 23.11 13.38 -18.45
C ASN A 441 22.00 14.45 -18.39
N ASP A 442 20.83 14.17 -17.79
CA ASP A 442 19.62 14.99 -17.99
C ASP A 442 19.31 16.00 -16.86
N ALA A 443 20.34 16.70 -16.38
CA ALA A 443 20.22 17.74 -15.35
C ALA A 443 19.18 18.83 -15.68
N LYS A 444 19.34 19.48 -16.85
CA LYS A 444 18.51 20.60 -17.29
C LYS A 444 17.10 20.15 -17.68
N LEU A 445 16.98 18.93 -18.23
CA LEU A 445 15.69 18.33 -18.56
C LEU A 445 14.89 17.98 -17.31
N SER A 446 15.53 17.43 -16.27
CA SER A 446 14.91 17.17 -14.97
C SER A 446 14.35 18.45 -14.32
N VAL A 447 15.12 19.55 -14.35
CA VAL A 447 14.63 20.87 -13.92
C VAL A 447 13.45 21.34 -14.76
N THR A 448 13.51 21.18 -16.09
CA THR A 448 12.43 21.58 -17.01
C THR A 448 11.14 20.80 -16.76
N VAL A 449 11.23 19.49 -16.54
CA VAL A 449 10.08 18.61 -16.23
C VAL A 449 9.48 18.97 -14.87
N LEU A 450 10.30 19.10 -13.82
CA LEU A 450 9.83 19.52 -12.49
C LEU A 450 9.09 20.86 -12.58
N SER A 451 9.71 21.85 -13.21
CA SER A 451 9.16 23.21 -13.32
C SER A 451 7.89 23.25 -14.14
N THR A 452 7.80 22.44 -15.19
CA THR A 452 6.59 22.34 -16.02
C THR A 452 5.43 21.71 -15.26
N VAL A 453 5.65 20.63 -14.50
CA VAL A 453 4.55 20.05 -13.69
C VAL A 453 4.15 20.98 -12.54
N LEU A 454 5.10 21.61 -11.85
CA LEU A 454 4.81 22.59 -10.80
C LEU A 454 3.96 23.76 -11.35
N ARG A 455 4.26 24.25 -12.56
CA ARG A 455 3.50 25.31 -13.24
C ARG A 455 2.09 24.88 -13.66
N ILE A 456 1.93 23.66 -14.19
CA ILE A 456 0.60 23.07 -14.44
C ILE A 456 -0.18 22.99 -13.12
N TYR A 457 0.47 22.59 -12.03
CA TYR A 457 -0.13 22.55 -10.71
C TYR A 457 -0.42 23.95 -10.14
N THR A 458 0.33 25.00 -10.53
CA THR A 458 -0.04 26.39 -10.25
C THR A 458 -1.35 26.77 -10.95
N TYR A 459 -1.55 26.40 -12.22
CA TYR A 459 -2.82 26.63 -12.92
C TYR A 459 -4.00 25.89 -12.26
N VAL A 460 -3.81 24.62 -11.89
CA VAL A 460 -4.80 23.84 -11.13
C VAL A 460 -5.06 24.49 -9.76
N ALA A 461 -4.03 25.00 -9.09
CA ALA A 461 -4.17 25.67 -7.80
C ALA A 461 -4.98 26.96 -7.89
N ILE A 462 -4.77 27.78 -8.92
CA ILE A 462 -5.52 29.02 -9.11
C ILE A 462 -7.00 28.72 -9.41
N LEU A 463 -7.29 27.72 -10.25
CA LEU A 463 -8.66 27.25 -10.48
C LEU A 463 -9.31 26.73 -9.17
N ALA A 464 -8.58 25.90 -8.41
CA ALA A 464 -9.06 25.35 -7.15
C ALA A 464 -9.33 26.41 -6.08
N LEU A 465 -8.49 27.46 -5.99
CA LEU A 465 -8.67 28.56 -5.03
C LEU A 465 -9.77 29.55 -5.46
N THR A 466 -9.93 29.78 -6.77
CA THR A 466 -10.93 30.72 -7.29
C THR A 466 -12.33 30.12 -7.28
N PHE A 467 -12.51 28.95 -7.90
CA PHE A 467 -13.82 28.34 -8.11
C PHE A 467 -14.18 27.31 -7.06
N GLY A 468 -13.19 26.67 -6.43
CA GLY A 468 -13.42 25.59 -5.47
C GLY A 468 -14.27 26.02 -4.27
N PRO A 469 -13.90 27.07 -3.51
CA PRO A 469 -14.72 27.56 -2.39
C PRO A 469 -16.10 28.06 -2.81
N ALA A 470 -16.21 28.69 -3.97
CA ALA A 470 -17.47 29.22 -4.51
C ALA A 470 -18.45 28.10 -4.92
N CYS A 471 -17.95 27.10 -5.65
CA CYS A 471 -18.75 26.01 -6.21
C CYS A 471 -18.94 24.82 -5.26
N ALA A 472 -18.02 24.54 -4.33
CA ALA A 472 -18.10 23.38 -3.44
C ALA A 472 -19.43 23.26 -2.67
N PRO A 473 -19.98 24.34 -2.07
CA PRO A 473 -21.30 24.28 -1.41
C PRO A 473 -22.43 23.91 -2.36
N PHE A 474 -22.39 24.38 -3.61
CA PHE A 474 -23.40 24.07 -4.63
C PHE A 474 -23.28 22.62 -5.11
N LEU A 475 -22.06 22.16 -5.43
CA LEU A 475 -21.78 20.79 -5.84
C LEU A 475 -22.23 19.78 -4.77
N LEU A 476 -21.97 20.04 -3.49
CA LEU A 476 -22.40 19.15 -2.40
C LEU A 476 -23.93 19.03 -2.31
N ARG A 477 -24.67 20.13 -2.54
CA ARG A 477 -26.16 20.15 -2.56
C ARG A 477 -26.78 19.31 -3.68
N LEU A 478 -26.08 19.08 -4.79
CA LEU A 478 -26.55 18.21 -5.89
C LEU A 478 -26.37 16.72 -5.55
N VAL A 479 -25.37 16.43 -4.73
CA VAL A 479 -24.84 15.09 -4.49
C VAL A 479 -25.48 14.45 -3.25
N VAL A 480 -25.72 15.23 -2.19
CA VAL A 480 -26.09 14.76 -0.85
C VAL A 480 -27.45 15.31 -0.41
N SER A 481 -28.14 14.67 0.54
CA SER A 481 -29.46 15.12 1.04
C SER A 481 -29.41 16.43 1.83
N LYS A 482 -30.56 17.07 2.03
CA LYS A 482 -30.69 18.38 2.70
C LYS A 482 -30.09 18.40 4.11
N GLU A 483 -30.19 17.30 4.86
CA GLU A 483 -29.66 17.16 6.23
C GLU A 483 -28.16 17.45 6.33
N TRP A 484 -27.40 17.05 5.32
CA TRP A 484 -25.96 17.33 5.24
C TRP A 484 -25.67 18.79 4.90
N THR A 485 -26.54 19.41 4.11
CA THR A 485 -26.38 20.82 3.69
C THR A 485 -26.72 21.82 4.80
N SER A 486 -27.42 21.36 5.85
CA SER A 486 -27.62 22.08 7.13
C SER A 486 -26.48 21.89 8.14
N THR A 487 -25.53 20.97 7.89
CA THR A 487 -24.30 20.86 8.70
C THR A 487 -23.18 21.72 8.11
N ASP A 488 -22.03 21.71 8.77
CA ASP A 488 -20.86 22.46 8.35
C ASP A 488 -20.15 21.90 7.09
N ALA A 489 -20.62 20.76 6.55
CA ALA A 489 -20.04 20.08 5.38
C ALA A 489 -19.79 20.96 4.13
N PRO A 490 -20.68 21.89 3.74
CA PRO A 490 -20.41 22.80 2.61
C PRO A 490 -19.18 23.69 2.87
N GLY A 491 -19.04 24.19 4.10
CA GLY A 491 -17.91 25.03 4.52
C GLY A 491 -16.60 24.23 4.64
N VAL A 492 -16.66 23.04 5.23
CA VAL A 492 -15.52 22.12 5.34
C VAL A 492 -15.03 21.68 3.95
N LEU A 493 -15.93 21.43 2.98
CA LEU A 493 -15.55 21.13 1.59
C LEU A 493 -14.93 22.34 0.87
N ALA A 494 -15.45 23.55 1.09
CA ALA A 494 -14.85 24.78 0.58
C ALA A 494 -13.43 25.00 1.16
N THR A 495 -13.23 24.75 2.45
CA THR A 495 -11.88 24.76 3.06
C THR A 495 -10.97 23.68 2.47
N TYR A 496 -11.49 22.49 2.17
CA TYR A 496 -10.72 21.44 1.49
C TYR A 496 -10.31 21.85 0.07
N ALA A 497 -11.12 22.63 -0.66
CA ALA A 497 -10.72 23.10 -1.98
C ALA A 497 -9.42 23.94 -1.93
N CYS A 498 -9.25 24.74 -0.89
CA CYS A 498 -7.99 25.47 -0.61
C CYS A 498 -6.82 24.56 -0.20
N TYR A 499 -7.07 23.30 0.19
CA TYR A 499 -6.03 22.32 0.54
C TYR A 499 -5.47 21.57 -0.68
N ILE A 500 -6.25 21.46 -1.77
CA ILE A 500 -5.84 20.80 -3.02
C ILE A 500 -4.48 21.29 -3.56
N PRO A 501 -4.17 22.61 -3.61
CA PRO A 501 -2.84 23.10 -4.00
C PRO A 501 -1.69 22.52 -3.19
N PHE A 502 -1.82 22.49 -1.84
CA PHE A 502 -0.77 22.00 -0.95
C PHE A 502 -0.50 20.51 -1.19
N LEU A 503 -1.55 19.73 -1.45
CA LEU A 503 -1.42 18.32 -1.81
C LEU A 503 -0.66 18.11 -3.12
N ALA A 504 -0.93 18.95 -4.13
CA ALA A 504 -0.30 18.90 -5.43
C ALA A 504 1.21 19.21 -5.34
N TYR A 505 1.56 20.34 -4.72
CA TYR A 505 2.96 20.74 -4.53
C TYR A 505 3.74 19.75 -3.67
N ASN A 506 3.17 19.31 -2.53
CA ASN A 506 3.82 18.34 -1.65
C ASN A 506 4.14 17.03 -2.39
N GLY A 507 3.16 16.47 -3.13
CA GLY A 507 3.34 15.21 -3.86
C GLY A 507 4.46 15.28 -4.91
N THR A 508 4.50 16.35 -5.71
CA THR A 508 5.55 16.53 -6.74
C THR A 508 6.96 16.67 -6.16
N LEU A 509 7.11 17.46 -5.09
CA LEU A 509 8.41 17.69 -4.47
C LEU A 509 8.88 16.45 -3.71
N GLU A 510 7.99 15.77 -2.96
CA GLU A 510 8.34 14.51 -2.30
C GLU A 510 8.67 13.39 -3.30
N ALA A 511 8.01 13.33 -4.48
CA ALA A 511 8.34 12.36 -5.52
C ALA A 511 9.77 12.52 -6.06
N LEU A 512 10.23 13.77 -6.27
CA LEU A 512 11.62 14.04 -6.64
C LEU A 512 12.59 13.64 -5.52
N VAL A 513 12.37 14.12 -4.29
CA VAL A 513 13.25 13.78 -3.15
C VAL A 513 13.37 12.25 -2.98
N GLN A 514 12.24 11.53 -2.98
CA GLN A 514 12.22 10.07 -2.81
C GLN A 514 12.90 9.31 -3.97
N SER A 515 12.98 9.89 -5.17
CA SER A 515 13.61 9.26 -6.33
C SER A 515 15.15 9.42 -6.38
N VAL A 516 15.71 10.32 -5.57
CA VAL A 516 17.13 10.74 -5.63
C VAL A 516 17.85 10.57 -4.28
N ALA A 517 17.15 10.76 -3.16
CA ALA A 517 17.75 10.79 -1.83
C ALA A 517 18.38 9.44 -1.45
N SER A 518 19.57 9.49 -0.85
CA SER A 518 20.24 8.31 -0.31
C SER A 518 19.49 7.73 0.89
N ALA A 519 19.80 6.48 1.27
CA ALA A 519 19.17 5.81 2.41
C ALA A 519 19.29 6.62 3.72
N ASP A 520 20.43 7.27 3.97
CA ASP A 520 20.64 8.13 5.15
C ASP A 520 19.84 9.45 5.07
N GLN A 521 19.71 10.03 3.88
CA GLN A 521 18.86 11.21 3.67
C GLN A 521 17.38 10.88 3.85
N ILE A 522 16.92 9.72 3.38
CA ILE A 522 15.57 9.20 3.62
C ILE A 522 15.35 8.92 5.11
N LYS A 523 16.35 8.40 5.83
CA LYS A 523 16.28 8.22 7.28
C LYS A 523 16.15 9.57 8.01
N ARG A 524 16.95 10.57 7.63
CA ARG A 524 16.88 11.94 8.17
C ARG A 524 15.52 12.60 7.88
N GLN A 525 15.00 12.46 6.65
CA GLN A 525 13.64 12.85 6.29
C GLN A 525 12.63 12.16 7.21
N GLY A 526 12.77 10.85 7.42
CA GLY A 526 11.92 10.05 8.31
C GLY A 526 11.85 10.56 9.75
N THR A 527 12.95 11.10 10.29
CA THR A 527 12.99 11.76 11.61
C THR A 527 12.33 13.14 11.58
N VAL A 528 12.62 13.98 10.59
CA VAL A 528 12.01 15.33 10.46
C VAL A 528 10.48 15.23 10.28
N MET A 529 10.00 14.23 9.54
CA MET A 529 8.57 13.98 9.35
C MET A 529 7.85 13.62 10.67
N VAL A 530 8.52 13.04 11.66
CA VAL A 530 7.94 12.81 12.99
C VAL A 530 7.73 14.14 13.71
N ALA A 531 8.69 15.07 13.63
CA ALA A 531 8.54 16.42 14.20
C ALA A 531 7.37 17.17 13.54
N PHE A 532 7.22 17.10 12.21
CA PHE A 532 6.07 17.68 11.51
C PHE A 532 4.73 17.04 11.92
N SER A 533 4.68 15.72 12.15
CA SER A 533 3.49 15.05 12.68
C SER A 533 3.15 15.47 14.11
N LEU A 534 4.14 15.75 14.97
CA LEU A 534 3.91 16.32 16.31
C LEU A 534 3.39 17.77 16.22
N SER A 535 3.97 18.60 15.36
CA SER A 535 3.49 19.96 15.09
C SER A 535 2.07 19.97 14.51
N PHE A 536 1.74 19.02 13.63
CA PHE A 536 0.40 18.79 13.11
C PHE A 536 -0.59 18.43 14.23
N ALA A 537 -0.25 17.48 15.10
CA ALA A 537 -1.12 17.06 16.20
C ALA A 537 -1.39 18.21 17.19
N LEU A 538 -0.37 19.00 17.51
CA LEU A 538 -0.51 20.19 18.35
C LEU A 538 -1.41 21.25 17.67
N ALA A 539 -1.15 21.57 16.40
CA ALA A 539 -1.96 22.53 15.66
C ALA A 539 -3.43 22.07 15.53
N ALA A 540 -3.67 20.78 15.26
CA ALA A 540 -5.00 20.19 15.20
C ALA A 540 -5.71 20.32 16.56
N TYR A 541 -5.05 19.96 17.67
CA TYR A 541 -5.62 20.10 19.01
C TYR A 541 -6.04 21.55 19.32
N LEU A 542 -5.17 22.53 19.06
CA LEU A 542 -5.42 23.95 19.30
C LEU A 542 -6.54 24.52 18.42
N LEU A 543 -6.59 24.14 17.14
CA LEU A 543 -7.57 24.64 16.16
C LEU A 543 -8.95 23.96 16.30
N MET A 544 -8.98 22.65 16.59
CA MET A 544 -10.23 21.88 16.67
C MET A 544 -10.94 22.10 18.01
N GLY A 545 -10.23 21.98 19.14
CA GLY A 545 -10.84 21.90 20.47
C GLY A 545 -10.30 22.84 21.54
N GLY A 546 -9.04 23.30 21.43
CA GLY A 546 -8.38 24.03 22.51
C GLY A 546 -8.66 25.53 22.60
N ILE A 547 -8.66 26.25 21.46
CA ILE A 547 -8.73 27.73 21.44
C ILE A 547 -9.77 28.25 20.44
N PHE A 548 -9.79 27.70 19.22
CA PHE A 548 -10.55 28.30 18.11
C PHE A 548 -11.88 27.60 17.80
N HIS A 549 -12.11 26.41 18.34
CA HIS A 549 -13.33 25.61 18.12
C HIS A 549 -13.77 25.49 16.64
N LEU A 550 -12.81 25.40 15.71
CA LEU A 550 -13.06 25.36 14.26
C LEU A 550 -13.54 23.97 13.76
N GLY A 551 -13.77 23.02 14.67
CA GLY A 551 -14.23 21.66 14.37
C GLY A 551 -13.44 21.00 13.24
N ALA A 552 -14.15 20.38 12.29
CA ALA A 552 -13.54 19.74 11.12
C ALA A 552 -12.73 20.70 10.21
N ARG A 553 -13.04 22.00 10.18
CA ARG A 553 -12.24 22.99 9.42
C ARG A 553 -10.85 23.18 10.04
N GLY A 554 -10.76 23.19 11.37
CA GLY A 554 -9.51 23.30 12.12
C GLY A 554 -8.49 22.21 11.76
N LEU A 555 -8.96 20.98 11.55
CA LEU A 555 -8.13 19.86 11.10
C LEU A 555 -7.59 20.04 9.68
N ILE A 556 -8.36 20.65 8.76
CA ILE A 556 -7.89 20.96 7.41
C ILE A 556 -6.81 22.05 7.47
N TYR A 557 -6.97 23.09 8.28
CA TYR A 557 -5.93 24.10 8.49
C TYR A 557 -4.65 23.52 9.11
N ALA A 558 -4.76 22.63 10.10
CA ALA A 558 -3.61 21.89 10.63
C ALA A 558 -2.92 21.04 9.53
N SER A 559 -3.71 20.44 8.63
CA SER A 559 -3.20 19.67 7.49
C SER A 559 -2.48 20.56 6.46
N MET A 560 -3.00 21.75 6.17
CA MET A 560 -2.31 22.76 5.34
C MET A 560 -0.97 23.17 5.95
N LEU A 561 -0.92 23.40 7.28
CA LEU A 561 0.32 23.73 7.99
C LEU A 561 1.36 22.59 7.87
N ASN A 562 0.96 21.34 8.10
CA ASN A 562 1.81 20.16 7.92
C ASN A 562 2.37 20.07 6.49
N MET A 563 1.51 20.22 5.47
CA MET A 563 1.96 20.23 4.07
C MET A 563 2.88 21.41 3.75
N THR A 564 2.66 22.59 4.37
CA THR A 564 3.55 23.75 4.22
C THR A 564 4.95 23.45 4.76
N MET A 565 5.06 22.89 5.97
CA MET A 565 6.35 22.49 6.56
C MET A 565 7.10 21.50 5.65
N ARG A 566 6.38 20.52 5.08
CA ARG A 566 6.93 19.54 4.13
C ARG A 566 7.39 20.17 2.82
N ILE A 567 6.60 21.07 2.24
CA ILE A 567 6.94 21.80 1.01
C ILE A 567 8.21 22.61 1.23
N VAL A 568 8.31 23.36 2.34
CA VAL A 568 9.52 24.13 2.69
C VAL A 568 10.74 23.22 2.85
N TRP A 569 10.59 22.08 3.55
CA TRP A 569 11.68 21.13 3.73
C TRP A 569 12.15 20.49 2.40
N CYS A 570 11.23 20.03 1.56
CA CYS A 570 11.56 19.44 0.26
C CYS A 570 12.20 20.49 -0.66
N THR A 571 11.66 21.70 -0.68
CA THR A 571 12.17 22.85 -1.45
C THR A 571 13.62 23.15 -1.08
N ASN A 572 13.92 23.27 0.22
CA ASN A 572 15.29 23.50 0.70
C ASN A 572 16.25 22.35 0.36
N TRP A 573 15.76 21.10 0.40
CA TRP A 573 16.55 19.93 0.02
C TRP A 573 16.85 19.88 -1.49
N ILE A 574 15.84 20.16 -2.32
CA ILE A 574 15.95 20.17 -3.80
C ILE A 574 16.91 21.28 -4.27
N GLU A 575 16.80 22.47 -3.67
CA GLU A 575 17.72 23.59 -3.93
C GLU A 575 19.18 23.22 -3.56
N ALA A 576 19.40 22.62 -2.39
CA ALA A 576 20.72 22.14 -1.99
C ALA A 576 21.26 21.04 -2.92
N TYR A 577 20.40 20.11 -3.37
CA TYR A 577 20.78 19.04 -4.29
C TYR A 577 21.25 19.59 -5.64
N TYR A 578 20.47 20.45 -6.30
CA TYR A 578 20.80 21.00 -7.62
C TYR A 578 22.05 21.89 -7.60
N ARG A 579 22.24 22.70 -6.54
CA ARG A 579 23.48 23.47 -6.33
C ARG A 579 24.70 22.58 -6.22
N THR A 580 24.61 21.52 -5.40
CA THR A 580 25.78 20.69 -5.04
C THR A 580 26.23 19.78 -6.18
N HIS A 581 25.31 19.30 -7.03
CA HIS A 581 25.62 18.26 -8.01
C HIS A 581 25.67 18.74 -9.46
N LYS A 582 25.12 19.91 -9.81
CA LYS A 582 24.77 20.25 -11.20
C LYS A 582 25.07 21.71 -11.61
N GLU A 583 25.75 22.50 -10.77
CA GLU A 583 26.16 23.89 -11.04
C GLU A 583 25.03 24.79 -11.59
N LEU A 584 23.81 24.58 -11.11
CA LEU A 584 22.63 25.33 -11.54
C LEU A 584 22.44 26.61 -10.73
N ASP A 585 21.88 27.63 -11.39
CA ASP A 585 21.57 28.90 -10.77
C ASP A 585 20.62 28.77 -9.58
N SER A 586 20.86 29.61 -8.58
CA SER A 586 20.04 29.71 -7.37
C SER A 586 18.55 29.88 -7.69
N TRP A 587 17.73 28.94 -7.23
CA TRP A 587 16.28 28.90 -7.39
C TRP A 587 15.78 28.88 -8.84
N GLN A 588 16.59 28.44 -9.80
CA GLN A 588 16.24 28.45 -11.23
C GLN A 588 14.96 27.63 -11.53
N TRP A 589 14.84 26.44 -10.93
CA TRP A 589 13.66 25.57 -11.06
C TRP A 589 12.37 26.24 -10.54
N LEU A 590 12.45 26.93 -9.39
CA LEU A 590 11.29 27.62 -8.83
C LEU A 590 10.89 28.82 -9.71
N LYS A 591 11.86 29.60 -10.20
CA LYS A 591 11.61 30.72 -11.11
C LYS A 591 10.94 30.26 -12.42
N GLN A 592 11.37 29.12 -12.97
CA GLN A 592 10.75 28.51 -14.17
C GLN A 592 9.37 27.90 -13.91
N SER A 593 9.02 27.64 -12.65
CA SER A 593 7.70 27.10 -12.26
C SER A 593 6.61 28.18 -12.22
N ILE A 594 6.98 29.46 -12.07
CA ILE A 594 6.03 30.55 -11.91
C ILE A 594 5.45 30.93 -13.29
N PRO A 595 4.11 30.97 -13.46
CA PRO A 595 3.47 31.45 -14.68
C PRO A 595 3.87 32.87 -15.07
N SER A 596 3.69 33.23 -16.35
CA SER A 596 3.98 34.60 -16.80
C SER A 596 3.14 35.64 -16.03
N ILE A 597 3.74 36.81 -15.77
CA ILE A 597 3.07 37.92 -15.06
C ILE A 597 1.76 38.30 -15.76
N TRP A 598 1.74 38.32 -17.10
CA TRP A 598 0.52 38.56 -17.89
C TRP A 598 -0.57 37.50 -17.64
N THR A 599 -0.20 36.22 -17.61
CA THR A 599 -1.13 35.14 -17.29
C THR A 599 -1.72 35.33 -15.89
N LEU A 600 -0.88 35.67 -14.89
CA LEU A 600 -1.33 35.94 -13.53
C LEU A 600 -2.24 37.17 -13.45
N SER A 601 -1.94 38.26 -14.15
CA SER A 601 -2.75 39.48 -14.17
C SER A 601 -4.13 39.25 -14.80
N ILE A 602 -4.21 38.59 -15.95
CA ILE A 602 -5.49 38.25 -16.60
C ILE A 602 -6.32 37.33 -15.68
N THR A 603 -5.65 36.37 -15.05
CA THR A 603 -6.31 35.43 -14.14
C THR A 603 -6.84 36.11 -12.88
N LEU A 604 -6.10 37.08 -12.34
CA LEU A 604 -6.55 37.90 -11.21
C LEU A 604 -7.82 38.68 -11.59
N ILE A 605 -7.85 39.31 -12.77
CA ILE A 605 -9.03 40.03 -13.29
C ILE A 605 -10.25 39.10 -13.41
N ILE A 606 -10.08 37.85 -13.85
CA ILE A 606 -11.18 36.86 -13.94
C ILE A 606 -11.60 36.36 -12.54
N SER A 607 -10.65 36.20 -11.61
CA SER A 607 -10.94 35.69 -10.26
C SER A 607 -11.64 36.69 -9.34
N LEU A 608 -11.37 37.99 -9.47
CA LEU A 608 -11.92 39.02 -8.58
C LEU A 608 -13.47 39.06 -8.57
N PRO A 609 -14.18 39.04 -9.71
CA PRO A 609 -15.64 38.97 -9.73
C PRO A 609 -16.24 37.68 -9.13
N VAL A 610 -15.53 36.55 -9.24
CA VAL A 610 -15.96 35.25 -8.69
C VAL A 610 -15.79 35.25 -7.17
N LEU A 611 -14.62 35.68 -6.69
CA LEU A 611 -14.33 35.81 -5.26
C LEU A 611 -15.24 36.85 -4.58
N TYR A 612 -15.63 37.92 -5.29
CA TYR A 612 -16.58 38.93 -4.79
C TYR A 612 -18.03 38.41 -4.71
N GLN A 613 -18.46 37.57 -5.66
CA GLN A 613 -19.79 36.93 -5.61
C GLN A 613 -19.93 35.89 -4.49
N GLY A 614 -18.82 35.30 -4.03
CA GLY A 614 -18.80 34.38 -2.90
C GLY A 614 -19.38 33.01 -3.25
N THR A 615 -20.38 32.55 -2.50
CA THR A 615 -20.89 31.17 -2.62
C THR A 615 -22.01 31.04 -3.65
N VAL A 616 -21.86 30.11 -4.59
CA VAL A 616 -22.87 29.81 -5.61
C VAL A 616 -24.12 29.19 -4.99
N HIS A 617 -25.29 29.69 -5.37
CA HIS A 617 -26.59 29.19 -4.88
C HIS A 617 -27.58 28.80 -6.00
N SER A 618 -27.32 29.21 -7.25
CA SER A 618 -28.26 29.02 -8.36
C SER A 618 -27.55 28.46 -9.60
N TRP A 619 -28.30 27.72 -10.43
CA TRP A 619 -27.79 27.17 -11.70
C TRP A 619 -27.20 28.23 -12.64
N PRO A 620 -27.81 29.43 -12.83
CA PRO A 620 -27.20 30.47 -13.67
C PRO A 620 -25.87 31.00 -13.13
N ALA A 621 -25.69 31.09 -11.81
CA ALA A 621 -24.41 31.48 -11.21
C ALA A 621 -23.36 30.36 -11.41
N PHE A 622 -23.73 29.10 -11.21
CA PHE A 622 -22.86 27.96 -11.45
C PHE A 622 -22.39 27.87 -12.92
N ILE A 623 -23.27 28.12 -13.88
CA ILE A 623 -22.92 28.15 -15.31
C ILE A 623 -21.97 29.31 -15.63
N LYS A 624 -22.16 30.50 -15.03
CA LYS A 624 -21.23 31.63 -15.18
C LYS A 624 -19.82 31.28 -14.68
N ASP A 625 -19.73 30.63 -13.52
CA ASP A 625 -18.44 30.21 -12.95
C ASP A 625 -17.75 29.14 -13.80
N ILE A 626 -18.50 28.17 -14.35
CA ILE A 626 -17.96 27.21 -15.34
C ILE A 626 -17.43 27.93 -16.58
N LEU A 627 -18.17 28.88 -17.14
CA LEU A 627 -17.74 29.65 -18.30
C LEU A 627 -16.48 30.48 -18.00
N ALA A 628 -16.42 31.12 -16.83
CA ALA A 628 -15.22 31.84 -16.37
C ALA A 628 -14.01 30.91 -16.19
N ALA A 629 -14.21 29.71 -15.64
CA ALA A 629 -13.17 28.69 -15.52
C ALA A 629 -12.66 28.18 -16.88
N LEU A 630 -13.56 28.01 -17.87
CA LEU A 630 -13.19 27.64 -19.24
C LEU A 630 -12.42 28.75 -19.96
N ILE A 631 -12.81 30.02 -19.78
CA ILE A 631 -12.07 31.19 -20.31
C ILE A 631 -10.67 31.29 -19.67
N MET A 632 -10.58 31.05 -18.36
CA MET A 632 -9.30 31.01 -17.64
C MET A 632 -8.41 29.86 -18.14
N LEU A 633 -8.97 28.67 -18.35
CA LEU A 633 -8.25 27.51 -18.91
C LEU A 633 -7.78 27.77 -20.36
N ALA A 634 -8.60 28.40 -21.20
CA ALA A 634 -8.23 28.82 -22.54
C ALA A 634 -7.10 29.87 -22.51
N THR A 635 -7.13 30.78 -21.54
CA THR A 635 -6.04 31.77 -21.31
C THR A 635 -4.73 31.08 -20.94
N PHE A 636 -4.77 30.07 -20.05
CA PHE A 636 -3.59 29.26 -19.73
C PHE A 636 -3.04 28.55 -20.96
N ALA A 637 -3.89 27.84 -21.70
CA ALA A 637 -3.51 27.13 -22.93
C ALA A 637 -2.93 28.08 -24.00
N TYR A 638 -3.48 29.28 -24.17
CA TYR A 638 -2.93 30.29 -25.07
C TYR A 638 -1.56 30.79 -24.61
N SER A 639 -1.40 31.08 -23.31
CA SER A 639 -0.11 31.56 -22.77
C SER A 639 1.00 30.50 -22.85
N GLU A 640 0.64 29.23 -22.75
CA GLU A 640 1.56 28.08 -22.82
C GLU A 640 1.66 27.44 -24.23
N ARG A 641 1.06 28.07 -25.26
CA ARG A 641 0.97 27.52 -26.62
C ARG A 641 2.32 27.04 -27.18
N SER A 642 3.41 27.75 -26.90
CA SER A 642 4.74 27.43 -27.40
C SER A 642 5.34 26.16 -26.77
N LEU A 643 4.90 25.80 -25.57
CA LEU A 643 5.31 24.59 -24.86
C LEU A 643 4.37 23.42 -25.18
N ILE A 644 3.08 23.68 -25.34
CA ILE A 644 2.10 22.70 -25.84
C ILE A 644 2.48 22.24 -27.25
N LEU A 645 2.79 23.17 -28.16
CA LEU A 645 3.25 22.85 -29.52
C LEU A 645 4.58 22.08 -29.52
N LYS A 646 5.53 22.41 -28.64
CA LYS A 646 6.76 21.62 -28.48
C LYS A 646 6.47 20.20 -27.99
N GLY A 647 5.54 20.03 -27.04
CA GLY A 647 5.13 18.71 -26.55
C GLY A 647 4.41 17.87 -27.60
N LEU A 648 3.55 18.48 -28.42
CA LEU A 648 2.87 17.82 -29.54
C LEU A 648 3.86 17.40 -30.64
N ASN A 649 4.82 18.27 -30.98
CA ASN A 649 5.87 17.96 -31.97
C ASN A 649 6.93 16.97 -31.46
N LEU A 650 6.88 16.58 -30.17
CA LEU A 650 7.67 15.49 -29.59
C LEU A 650 6.90 14.15 -29.56
N SER A 651 5.66 14.12 -30.06
CA SER A 651 4.97 12.87 -30.37
C SER A 651 5.66 12.16 -31.55
N PRO A 652 5.91 10.84 -31.50
CA PRO A 652 6.62 10.13 -32.56
C PRO A 652 5.74 9.95 -33.80
N SER A 653 5.72 10.97 -34.67
CA SER A 653 5.23 10.89 -36.05
C SER A 653 6.32 11.23 -37.06
N THR A 654 7.57 10.88 -36.75
CA THR A 654 8.74 10.91 -37.65
C THR A 654 9.73 9.79 -37.29
N SER A 655 9.37 8.56 -37.61
CA SER A 655 10.31 7.44 -37.75
C SER A 655 10.02 6.78 -39.09
N HIS A 656 11.02 6.77 -39.98
CA HIS A 656 10.91 6.55 -41.43
C HIS A 656 10.37 7.74 -42.23
N GLU A 657 11.20 8.78 -42.40
CA GLU A 657 11.55 9.34 -43.73
C GLU A 657 12.62 10.43 -43.56
N GLU A 658 13.90 10.08 -43.80
CA GLU A 658 14.96 10.92 -44.41
C GLU A 658 16.36 10.29 -44.21
N GLU A 659 16.62 9.13 -44.85
CA GLU A 659 17.94 8.88 -45.43
C GLU A 659 17.82 7.96 -46.67
N LYS A 660 17.36 8.53 -47.78
CA LYS A 660 17.54 7.96 -49.12
C LYS A 660 18.46 8.86 -49.93
N ARG A 661 19.77 8.60 -49.87
CA ARG A 661 20.69 9.06 -50.91
C ARG A 661 20.36 8.30 -52.21
N PRO A 662 20.21 8.97 -53.36
CA PRO A 662 19.98 8.27 -54.63
C PRO A 662 21.28 7.69 -55.16
N SER A 663 21.35 6.37 -55.25
CA SER A 663 22.38 5.66 -56.02
C SER A 663 21.92 5.53 -57.48
N THR A 664 22.24 6.52 -58.32
CA THR A 664 22.10 6.38 -59.78
C THR A 664 23.30 5.61 -60.33
N SER A 665 23.06 4.42 -60.86
CA SER A 665 24.03 3.74 -61.72
C SER A 665 23.99 4.33 -63.13
N SER A 666 25.16 4.50 -63.73
CA SER A 666 25.41 4.13 -65.13
C SER A 666 26.89 4.30 -65.46
N ALA A 667 27.39 3.37 -66.28
CA ALA A 667 28.78 3.32 -66.72
C ALA A 667 29.15 4.49 -67.63
N SER A 668 30.44 4.86 -67.67
CA SER A 668 31.26 4.63 -68.88
C SER A 668 32.72 5.07 -68.72
N SER A 669 33.61 4.20 -69.23
CA SER A 669 34.88 4.46 -69.96
C SER A 669 35.90 5.54 -69.52
N SER A 670 37.16 5.05 -69.50
CA SER A 670 38.37 5.63 -70.13
C SER A 670 39.04 6.89 -69.58
N ASP A 671 40.23 6.66 -69.00
CA ASP A 671 41.54 7.21 -69.39
C ASP A 671 41.81 8.71 -69.57
N SER A 672 42.87 9.15 -68.87
CA SER A 672 43.75 10.29 -69.17
C SER A 672 43.14 11.70 -69.00
N LYS A 673 43.87 12.72 -68.54
CA LYS A 673 45.32 12.95 -68.37
C LYS A 673 45.64 13.60 -67.03
#